data_AF-A0A1G1VNY0-F1
#
_entry.id   AF-A0A1G1VNY0-F1
#
_cell.length_a   1.000
_cell.length_b   1.000
_cell.length_c   1.000
_cell.angle_alpha   90.00
_cell.angle_beta   90.00
_cell.angle_gamma   90.00
#
_symmetry.space_group_name_H-M   'P 1'
#
loop_
_entity.id
_entity.type
_entity.pdbx_description
1 polymer ?
#
loop_
_entity_poly.entity_id
_entity_poly.type
_entity_poly.pdbx_seq_one_letter_code
_entity_poly.pdbx_strand_id
1 'polypeptide(L)'
;MKKTKVVEPKLTETALEVVKKRYLRTDMKGRVIETPGEMLWRVARHMAKAEINWPTKELSNGEKVSYYAQAFFERMVSFKFVCAGKAMFEAGNPGGTGQLSSCFVLPIEDSIQSIFKTLGDAAVVHKNNGGTGFNFSRIRPHGDKVKNVPGAASGPVDFLKAYSAALAQILQGAKRQGANIAIVNADHPDIVDFITLKDQDGTIKNFNVSVGVTDAFMEAVVKNGKWALKNSRNGEVWRVVRARELFQMITEHAWATGDPGLAFLDRLQEDNPTPSLGVLDATNPCGEIPLLPYESCNLTSICLQNHLKISSTSSKSSKGSTKCEIDWEDLEQTVKLAVRFLDDMIEVNTYALPEIEQMVKRGNRRIGLGVMGFAHMLYLLGIPYDSVEAVRLAERLSKFIRKKAEEASLALGKERGPFPHFDISVFAGTSKRYRNCALTMIAPTGTISMVANCSSGIEPVFSLVTRRRTFFEDDDANRPTREFLIVDPVFEVELLKLKVKSAKCKTTNQNLKSAREILECVTEHGLEDVIGLPEKFYKVFTTTYQIKPEWHVRIQAAWQKWIDNSVSKTVNFPHMATVEDVQKVYMLAWKLGCKGVTIYRDGSKQDQVLNLANGHKKSTSEESVNNTSEVIGTGSSDGGIREHLHVHVAKPGTGEKGVCPECGGAMMFKEGCATCSGCGYSYCTN
;
A
#
# COMPACT_ATOMS: atom_id res chain seq x y z
N MET A 1 11.54 -10.03 -38.02
CA MET A 1 11.48 -8.77 -37.23
C MET A 1 12.89 -8.39 -36.77
N LYS A 2 13.27 -7.11 -36.86
CA LYS A 2 14.55 -6.62 -36.28
C LYS A 2 14.55 -6.87 -34.76
N LYS A 3 15.68 -7.26 -34.16
CA LYS A 3 15.83 -7.33 -32.70
C LYS A 3 15.37 -5.99 -32.11
N THR A 4 14.35 -5.98 -31.27
CA THR A 4 13.89 -4.77 -30.57
C THR A 4 15.07 -4.23 -29.77
N LYS A 5 15.49 -3.00 -30.07
CA LYS A 5 16.56 -2.33 -29.33
C LYS A 5 15.98 -1.98 -27.96
N VAL A 6 16.53 -2.58 -26.91
CA VAL A 6 16.17 -2.25 -25.53
C VAL A 6 16.66 -0.82 -25.27
N VAL A 7 15.73 0.06 -24.90
CA VAL A 7 16.00 1.46 -24.55
C VAL A 7 15.97 1.60 -23.03
N GLU A 8 16.85 2.42 -22.47
CA GLU A 8 16.87 2.68 -21.03
C GLU A 8 15.78 3.69 -20.63
N PRO A 9 15.06 3.46 -19.52
CA PRO A 9 14.13 4.43 -18.97
C PRO A 9 14.88 5.64 -18.38
N LYS A 10 14.22 6.81 -18.35
CA LYS A 10 14.74 8.00 -17.69
C LYS A 10 14.50 7.89 -16.18
N LEU A 11 15.54 7.51 -15.43
CA LEU A 11 15.50 7.36 -13.98
C LEU A 11 16.26 8.51 -13.29
N THR A 12 15.77 8.95 -12.13
CA THR A 12 16.58 9.75 -11.21
C THR A 12 17.62 8.86 -10.53
N GLU A 13 18.65 9.46 -9.94
CA GLU A 13 19.67 8.72 -9.19
C GLU A 13 19.05 7.88 -8.07
N THR A 14 18.10 8.46 -7.31
CA THR A 14 17.39 7.73 -6.25
C THR A 14 16.57 6.56 -6.81
N ALA A 15 15.85 6.76 -7.92
CA ALA A 15 15.08 5.69 -8.55
C ALA A 15 15.98 4.56 -9.06
N LEU A 16 17.16 4.89 -9.63
CA LEU A 16 18.14 3.91 -10.07
C LEU A 16 18.67 3.07 -8.91
N GLU A 17 18.98 3.68 -7.76
CA GLU A 17 19.44 2.95 -6.57
C GLU A 17 18.37 2.02 -6.01
N VAL A 18 17.09 2.45 -6.02
CA VAL A 18 15.96 1.59 -5.64
C VAL A 18 15.86 0.39 -6.57
N VAL A 19 15.93 0.62 -7.89
CA VAL A 19 15.83 -0.44 -8.90
C VAL A 19 16.99 -1.44 -8.77
N LYS A 20 18.23 -0.96 -8.64
CA LYS A 20 19.42 -1.80 -8.42
C LYS A 20 19.29 -2.67 -7.18
N LYS A 21 18.84 -2.10 -6.07
CA LYS A 21 18.75 -2.82 -4.80
C LYS A 21 17.62 -3.85 -4.76
N ARG A 22 16.52 -3.62 -5.50
CA ARG A 22 15.28 -4.38 -5.31
C ARG A 22 14.84 -5.24 -6.48
N TYR A 23 15.18 -4.88 -7.72
CA TYR A 23 14.52 -5.45 -8.90
C TYR A 23 15.47 -5.98 -9.97
N LEU A 24 16.66 -5.39 -10.10
CA LEU A 24 17.64 -5.88 -11.07
C LEU A 24 18.17 -7.24 -10.63
N ARG A 25 18.37 -8.13 -11.60
CA ARG A 25 18.99 -9.41 -11.35
C ARG A 25 20.42 -9.26 -10.87
N THR A 26 20.79 -10.14 -9.95
CA THR A 26 22.16 -10.30 -9.49
C THR A 26 22.69 -11.68 -9.85
N ASP A 27 23.99 -11.79 -10.05
CA ASP A 27 24.67 -13.09 -10.09
C ASP A 27 24.76 -13.72 -8.68
N MET A 28 25.35 -14.92 -8.58
CA MET A 28 25.56 -15.62 -7.31
C MET A 28 26.47 -14.89 -6.33
N LYS A 29 27.21 -13.86 -6.78
CA LYS A 29 28.06 -13.00 -5.95
C LYS A 29 27.35 -11.70 -5.57
N GLY A 30 26.06 -11.55 -5.89
CA GLY A 30 25.28 -10.35 -5.60
C GLY A 30 25.55 -9.18 -6.53
N ARG A 31 26.30 -9.36 -7.63
CA ARG A 31 26.61 -8.28 -8.58
C ARG A 31 25.45 -8.11 -9.54
N VAL A 32 25.01 -6.87 -9.77
CA VAL A 32 23.96 -6.55 -10.73
C VAL A 32 24.41 -6.92 -12.16
N ILE A 33 23.58 -7.69 -12.87
CA ILE A 33 23.87 -8.21 -14.23
C ILE A 33 22.82 -7.81 -15.27
N GLU A 34 21.96 -6.86 -14.93
CA GLU A 34 20.82 -6.45 -15.75
C GLU A 34 20.66 -4.93 -15.66
N THR A 35 20.39 -4.26 -16.78
CA THR A 35 20.02 -2.84 -16.78
C THR A 35 18.52 -2.64 -16.51
N PRO A 36 18.08 -1.44 -16.10
CA PRO A 36 16.65 -1.14 -15.97
C PRO A 36 15.85 -1.39 -17.27
N GLY A 37 16.38 -1.03 -18.43
CA GLY A 37 15.76 -1.34 -19.73
C GLY A 37 15.63 -2.84 -19.96
N GLU A 38 16.68 -3.61 -19.69
CA GLU A 38 16.66 -5.07 -19.82
C GLU A 38 15.65 -5.73 -18.87
N MET A 39 15.56 -5.26 -17.62
CA MET A 39 14.55 -5.68 -16.65
C MET A 39 13.13 -5.47 -17.19
N LEU A 40 12.82 -4.27 -17.68
CA LEU A 40 11.48 -3.97 -18.20
C LEU A 40 11.16 -4.81 -19.44
N TRP A 41 12.13 -5.01 -20.33
CA TRP A 41 11.96 -5.86 -21.52
C TRP A 41 11.67 -7.31 -21.15
N ARG A 42 12.38 -7.83 -20.16
CA ARG A 42 12.18 -9.17 -19.62
C ARG A 42 10.82 -9.37 -18.98
N VAL A 43 10.37 -8.41 -18.18
CA VAL A 43 9.03 -8.45 -17.59
C VAL A 43 7.98 -8.44 -18.71
N ALA A 44 8.06 -7.50 -19.65
CA ALA A 44 7.14 -7.40 -20.78
C ALA A 44 7.10 -8.67 -21.62
N ARG A 45 8.27 -9.23 -21.95
CA ARG A 45 8.38 -10.49 -22.71
C ARG A 45 7.87 -11.69 -21.93
N HIS A 46 8.06 -11.73 -20.61
CA HIS A 46 7.55 -12.81 -19.78
C HIS A 46 6.03 -12.82 -19.73
N MET A 47 5.39 -11.67 -19.53
CA MET A 47 3.92 -11.57 -19.55
C MET A 47 3.36 -11.97 -20.92
N ALA A 48 3.93 -11.42 -22.00
CA ALA A 48 3.48 -11.70 -23.36
C ALA A 48 3.59 -13.18 -23.76
N LYS A 49 4.32 -14.04 -23.01
CA LYS A 49 4.31 -15.50 -23.25
C LYS A 49 2.91 -16.09 -23.12
N ALA A 50 2.02 -15.51 -22.33
CA ALA A 50 0.64 -15.95 -22.19
C ALA A 50 -0.10 -16.02 -23.54
N GLU A 51 0.27 -15.16 -24.48
CA GLU A 51 -0.40 -15.00 -25.77
C GLU A 51 -0.37 -16.25 -26.65
N ILE A 52 0.57 -17.17 -26.42
CA ILE A 52 0.67 -18.44 -27.16
C ILE A 52 -0.56 -19.33 -26.99
N ASN A 53 -1.33 -19.11 -25.91
CA ASN A 53 -2.54 -19.88 -25.60
C ASN A 53 -3.73 -19.49 -26.49
N TRP A 54 -3.65 -18.36 -27.21
CA TRP A 54 -4.71 -17.86 -28.09
C TRP A 54 -4.15 -17.56 -29.48
N PRO A 55 -3.82 -18.60 -30.27
CA PRO A 55 -3.31 -18.42 -31.63
C PRO A 55 -4.32 -17.70 -32.52
N THR A 56 -3.81 -16.89 -33.44
CA THR A 56 -4.62 -16.16 -34.44
C THR A 56 -4.23 -16.62 -35.84
N LYS A 57 -5.11 -16.46 -36.82
CA LYS A 57 -4.77 -16.73 -38.23
C LYS A 57 -3.77 -15.73 -38.82
N GLU A 58 -3.67 -14.54 -38.22
CA GLU A 58 -2.93 -13.40 -38.76
C GLU A 58 -1.45 -13.36 -38.35
N LEU A 59 -1.15 -13.81 -37.12
CA LEU A 59 0.20 -13.79 -36.54
C LEU A 59 0.58 -15.18 -36.04
N SER A 60 1.83 -15.59 -36.31
CA SER A 60 2.42 -16.74 -35.61
C SER A 60 2.54 -16.46 -34.10
N ASN A 61 2.61 -17.51 -33.29
CA ASN A 61 2.77 -17.37 -31.83
C ASN A 61 3.97 -16.50 -31.46
N GLY A 62 5.10 -16.65 -32.16
CA GLY A 62 6.30 -15.83 -31.93
C GLY A 62 6.09 -14.35 -32.26
N GLU A 63 5.36 -14.05 -33.32
CA GLU A 63 5.03 -12.67 -33.72
C GLU A 63 4.05 -12.02 -32.75
N LYS A 64 3.01 -12.75 -32.31
CA LYS A 64 2.04 -12.25 -31.32
C LYS A 64 2.71 -11.95 -29.97
N VAL A 65 3.56 -12.85 -29.48
CA VAL A 65 4.36 -12.63 -28.25
C VAL A 65 5.24 -11.39 -28.42
N SER A 66 5.91 -11.24 -29.56
CA SER A 66 6.80 -10.10 -29.81
C SER A 66 6.04 -8.78 -29.89
N TYR A 67 4.86 -8.78 -30.51
CA TYR A 67 3.97 -7.62 -30.62
C TYR A 67 3.54 -7.10 -29.24
N TYR A 68 2.98 -7.98 -28.39
CA TYR A 68 2.54 -7.58 -27.05
C TYR A 68 3.71 -7.25 -26.13
N ALA A 69 4.82 -7.98 -26.21
CA ALA A 69 6.03 -7.64 -25.46
C ALA A 69 6.52 -6.22 -25.78
N GLN A 70 6.51 -5.84 -27.07
CA GLN A 70 6.88 -4.50 -27.48
C GLN A 70 5.88 -3.45 -26.97
N ALA A 71 4.57 -3.67 -27.13
CA ALA A 71 3.54 -2.74 -26.67
C ALA A 71 3.58 -2.53 -25.14
N PHE A 72 3.80 -3.59 -24.37
CA PHE A 72 3.99 -3.50 -22.92
C PHE A 72 5.28 -2.73 -22.58
N PHE A 73 6.40 -3.09 -23.23
CA PHE A 73 7.68 -2.45 -22.99
C PHE A 73 7.65 -0.95 -23.26
N GLU A 74 7.06 -0.51 -24.38
CA GLU A 74 6.95 0.91 -24.75
C GLU A 74 6.21 1.73 -23.69
N ARG A 75 5.14 1.18 -23.11
CA ARG A 75 4.40 1.82 -22.01
C ARG A 75 5.16 1.80 -20.69
N MET A 76 5.88 0.71 -20.40
CA MET A 76 6.65 0.57 -19.17
C MET A 76 7.91 1.45 -19.15
N VAL A 77 8.68 1.49 -20.23
CA VAL A 77 9.93 2.27 -20.33
C VAL A 77 9.70 3.78 -20.31
N SER A 78 8.52 4.21 -20.74
CA SER A 78 8.05 5.60 -20.66
C SER A 78 7.29 5.92 -19.37
N PHE A 79 7.23 4.98 -18.42
CA PHE A 79 6.48 5.07 -17.17
C PHE A 79 5.03 5.51 -17.37
N LYS A 80 4.34 5.02 -18.40
CA LYS A 80 2.88 5.18 -18.53
C LYS A 80 2.17 4.27 -17.52
N PHE A 81 2.68 3.06 -17.30
CA PHE A 81 2.31 2.25 -16.15
C PHE A 81 3.54 1.54 -15.58
N VAL A 82 3.42 1.10 -14.33
CA VAL A 82 4.43 0.27 -13.66
C VAL A 82 3.72 -0.92 -13.01
N CYS A 83 4.20 -2.13 -13.25
CA CYS A 83 3.69 -3.32 -12.61
C CYS A 83 4.17 -3.42 -11.15
N ALA A 84 3.54 -4.29 -10.36
CA ALA A 84 3.94 -4.52 -8.98
C ALA A 84 5.44 -4.88 -8.88
N GLY A 85 6.09 -4.44 -7.79
CA GLY A 85 7.50 -4.76 -7.53
C GLY A 85 7.80 -6.26 -7.54
N LYS A 86 6.85 -7.10 -7.09
CA LYS A 86 6.96 -8.56 -7.16
C LYS A 86 7.09 -9.06 -8.61
N ALA A 87 6.29 -8.52 -9.53
CA ALA A 87 6.38 -8.86 -10.95
C ALA A 87 7.71 -8.40 -11.56
N MET A 88 8.20 -7.20 -11.21
CA MET A 88 9.52 -6.73 -11.67
C MET A 88 10.65 -7.66 -11.21
N PHE A 89 10.59 -8.15 -9.97
CA PHE A 89 11.59 -9.05 -9.39
C PHE A 89 11.53 -10.48 -9.97
N GLU A 90 10.33 -11.06 -10.10
CA GLU A 90 10.17 -12.50 -10.38
C GLU A 90 10.01 -12.83 -11.86
N ALA A 91 9.43 -11.94 -12.67
CA ALA A 91 9.01 -12.28 -14.03
C ALA A 91 10.17 -12.77 -14.90
N GLY A 92 10.11 -14.04 -15.29
CA GLY A 92 11.11 -14.70 -16.12
C GLY A 92 12.46 -14.93 -15.44
N ASN A 93 12.59 -14.72 -14.13
CA ASN A 93 13.82 -14.94 -13.35
C ASN A 93 14.12 -16.44 -13.22
N PRO A 94 15.20 -16.98 -13.82
CA PRO A 94 15.48 -18.42 -13.79
C PRO A 94 15.66 -19.02 -12.40
N GLY A 95 16.12 -18.21 -11.43
CA GLY A 95 16.27 -18.62 -10.03
C GLY A 95 15.15 -18.10 -9.11
N GLY A 96 14.12 -17.47 -9.67
CA GLY A 96 12.98 -16.95 -8.92
C GLY A 96 11.94 -18.01 -8.59
N THR A 97 11.01 -17.66 -7.70
CA THR A 97 9.83 -18.48 -7.40
C THR A 97 8.83 -18.50 -8.56
N GLY A 98 8.87 -17.46 -9.41
CA GLY A 98 7.88 -17.26 -10.48
C GLY A 98 6.53 -16.77 -9.97
N GLN A 99 6.36 -16.55 -8.65
CA GLN A 99 5.15 -15.97 -8.09
C GLN A 99 5.07 -14.49 -8.43
N LEU A 100 4.03 -14.07 -9.14
CA LEU A 100 3.85 -12.70 -9.61
C LEU A 100 2.88 -11.93 -8.71
N SER A 101 1.92 -12.61 -8.07
CA SER A 101 0.98 -11.99 -7.12
C SER A 101 1.67 -11.53 -5.84
N SER A 102 1.25 -10.37 -5.32
CA SER A 102 1.86 -9.75 -4.13
C SER A 102 1.18 -10.16 -2.82
N CYS A 103 -0.13 -10.41 -2.83
CA CYS A 103 -0.88 -10.70 -1.62
C CYS A 103 -2.03 -11.69 -1.85
N PHE A 104 -2.52 -12.28 -0.76
CA PHE A 104 -3.53 -13.35 -0.77
C PHE A 104 -4.44 -13.24 0.46
N VAL A 105 -5.65 -13.79 0.39
CA VAL A 105 -6.49 -14.05 1.58
C VAL A 105 -6.61 -15.56 1.75
N LEU A 106 -6.50 -16.04 2.99
CA LEU A 106 -6.58 -17.46 3.31
C LEU A 106 -7.74 -17.71 4.29
N PRO A 107 -8.46 -18.84 4.17
CA PRO A 107 -9.63 -19.13 5.00
C PRO A 107 -9.24 -19.45 6.44
N ILE A 108 -10.07 -19.10 7.41
CA ILE A 108 -9.94 -19.58 8.80
C ILE A 108 -11.31 -20.11 9.23
N GLU A 109 -11.42 -21.42 9.46
CA GLU A 109 -12.62 -22.04 10.01
C GLU A 109 -12.41 -22.48 11.47
N ASP A 110 -13.50 -22.67 12.21
CA ASP A 110 -13.50 -23.00 13.66
C ASP A 110 -13.08 -24.45 13.98
N SER A 111 -11.87 -24.83 13.57
CA SER A 111 -11.24 -26.11 13.90
C SER A 111 -9.73 -25.99 13.95
N ILE A 112 -9.09 -26.76 14.84
CA ILE A 112 -7.62 -26.82 14.95
C ILE A 112 -6.99 -27.21 13.62
N GLN A 113 -7.60 -28.16 12.89
CA GLN A 113 -7.12 -28.58 11.58
C GLN A 113 -7.11 -27.44 10.57
N SER A 114 -8.19 -26.65 10.48
CA SER A 114 -8.24 -25.50 9.58
C SER A 114 -7.28 -24.41 10.00
N ILE A 115 -7.24 -24.06 11.29
CA ILE A 115 -6.39 -23.00 11.81
C ILE A 115 -4.92 -23.30 11.49
N PHE A 116 -4.42 -24.47 11.84
CA PHE A 116 -3.01 -24.79 11.60
C PHE A 116 -2.68 -25.11 10.13
N LYS A 117 -3.63 -25.63 9.32
CA LYS A 117 -3.45 -25.72 7.86
C LYS A 117 -3.25 -24.32 7.28
N THR A 118 -4.10 -23.37 7.64
CA THR A 118 -4.02 -21.99 7.13
C THR A 118 -2.74 -21.30 7.55
N LEU A 119 -2.26 -21.53 8.77
CA LEU A 119 -0.94 -21.03 9.20
C LEU A 119 0.20 -21.62 8.34
N GLY A 120 0.13 -22.92 8.03
CA GLY A 120 1.08 -23.58 7.12
C GLY A 120 1.03 -23.01 5.70
N ASP A 121 -0.18 -22.83 5.15
CA ASP A 121 -0.42 -22.20 3.85
C ASP A 121 0.14 -20.78 3.82
N ALA A 122 -0.08 -19.99 4.87
CA ALA A 122 0.46 -18.64 5.03
C ALA A 122 1.99 -18.64 5.06
N ALA A 123 2.62 -19.59 5.77
CA ALA A 123 4.07 -19.71 5.81
C ALA A 123 4.66 -19.99 4.40
N VAL A 124 4.01 -20.82 3.60
CA VAL A 124 4.41 -21.08 2.20
C VAL A 124 4.26 -19.83 1.33
N VAL A 125 3.16 -19.09 1.48
CA VAL A 125 2.95 -17.81 0.78
C VAL A 125 4.04 -16.78 1.16
N HIS A 126 4.37 -16.67 2.45
CA HIS A 126 5.38 -15.75 2.96
C HIS A 126 6.79 -16.11 2.50
N LYS A 127 7.12 -17.40 2.44
CA LYS A 127 8.38 -17.90 1.85
C LYS A 127 8.56 -17.40 0.41
N ASN A 128 7.46 -17.28 -0.33
CA ASN A 128 7.45 -16.76 -1.70
C ASN A 128 7.25 -15.24 -1.76
N ASN A 129 7.53 -14.51 -0.67
CA ASN A 129 7.40 -13.06 -0.53
C ASN A 129 5.98 -12.51 -0.76
N GLY A 130 4.94 -13.29 -0.44
CA GLY A 130 3.55 -12.84 -0.45
C GLY A 130 3.09 -12.32 0.92
N GLY A 131 2.19 -11.33 0.92
CA GLY A 131 1.46 -10.92 2.12
C GLY A 131 0.12 -11.66 2.26
N THR A 132 -0.41 -11.78 3.48
CA THR A 132 -1.63 -12.56 3.75
C THR A 132 -2.67 -11.81 4.58
N GLY A 133 -3.94 -11.95 4.22
CA GLY A 133 -5.07 -11.44 4.97
C GLY A 133 -5.96 -12.54 5.54
N PHE A 134 -6.57 -12.25 6.68
CA PHE A 134 -7.39 -13.20 7.41
C PHE A 134 -8.58 -12.50 8.08
N ASN A 135 -9.74 -13.15 8.13
CA ASN A 135 -10.80 -12.82 9.05
C ASN A 135 -10.90 -13.91 10.12
N PHE A 136 -10.64 -13.54 11.38
CA PHE A 136 -10.61 -14.46 12.53
C PHE A 136 -11.99 -14.65 13.18
N SER A 137 -13.03 -13.96 12.71
CA SER A 137 -14.37 -13.94 13.34
C SER A 137 -15.10 -15.27 13.33
N ARG A 138 -14.66 -16.23 12.51
CA ARG A 138 -15.23 -17.58 12.47
C ARG A 138 -14.81 -18.43 13.66
N ILE A 139 -13.66 -18.14 14.29
CA ILE A 139 -13.20 -18.86 15.48
C ILE A 139 -14.16 -18.56 16.63
N ARG A 140 -14.57 -19.58 17.39
CA ARG A 140 -15.42 -19.41 18.58
C ARG A 140 -14.76 -18.52 19.64
N PRO A 141 -15.52 -17.79 20.46
CA PRO A 141 -14.96 -16.87 21.45
C PRO A 141 -14.18 -17.57 22.55
N HIS A 142 -13.28 -16.82 23.18
CA HIS A 142 -12.53 -17.26 24.35
C HIS A 142 -13.49 -17.74 25.46
N GLY A 143 -13.16 -18.89 26.06
CA GLY A 143 -13.99 -19.51 27.09
C GLY A 143 -15.22 -20.26 26.59
N ASP A 144 -15.50 -20.33 25.27
CA ASP A 144 -16.53 -21.25 24.75
C ASP A 144 -16.16 -22.72 25.00
N LYS A 145 -17.16 -23.60 24.95
CA LYS A 145 -16.96 -25.04 25.08
C LYS A 145 -16.21 -25.62 23.88
N VAL A 146 -15.33 -26.58 24.14
CA VAL A 146 -14.73 -27.45 23.13
C VAL A 146 -15.20 -28.87 23.40
N LYS A 147 -16.01 -29.42 22.49
CA LYS A 147 -16.80 -30.64 22.73
C LYS A 147 -17.62 -30.49 24.02
N ASN A 148 -17.29 -31.26 25.06
CA ASN A 148 -17.97 -31.27 26.35
C ASN A 148 -17.16 -30.58 27.47
N VAL A 149 -16.05 -29.92 27.13
CA VAL A 149 -15.22 -29.20 28.11
C VAL A 149 -15.58 -27.70 28.06
N PRO A 150 -16.30 -27.16 29.05
CA PRO A 150 -16.61 -25.73 29.12
C PRO A 150 -15.34 -24.92 29.41
N GLY A 151 -15.26 -23.67 28.92
CA GLY A 151 -14.13 -22.79 29.21
C GLY A 151 -12.83 -23.12 28.45
N ALA A 152 -12.87 -24.03 27.47
CA ALA A 152 -11.66 -24.60 26.86
C ALA A 152 -11.16 -23.85 25.62
N ALA A 153 -11.99 -23.02 24.98
CA ALA A 153 -11.59 -22.31 23.76
C ALA A 153 -10.65 -21.12 24.06
N SER A 154 -9.59 -20.98 23.27
CA SER A 154 -8.64 -19.85 23.37
C SER A 154 -9.15 -18.54 22.74
N GLY A 155 -10.07 -18.62 21.79
CA GLY A 155 -10.57 -17.45 21.05
C GLY A 155 -9.63 -16.96 19.93
N PRO A 156 -10.14 -16.12 19.01
CA PRO A 156 -9.38 -15.59 17.88
C PRO A 156 -8.12 -14.80 18.23
N VAL A 157 -8.12 -14.03 19.33
CA VAL A 157 -6.99 -13.16 19.68
C VAL A 157 -5.74 -13.96 20.04
N ASP A 158 -5.89 -15.09 20.73
CA ASP A 158 -4.76 -15.96 21.08
C ASP A 158 -4.16 -16.64 19.85
N PHE A 159 -5.01 -17.09 18.91
CA PHE A 159 -4.52 -17.63 17.64
C PHE A 159 -3.84 -16.56 16.78
N LEU A 160 -4.35 -15.33 16.77
CA LEU A 160 -3.72 -14.20 16.08
C LEU A 160 -2.31 -13.92 16.63
N LYS A 161 -2.11 -13.96 17.96
CA LYS A 161 -0.77 -13.87 18.57
C LYS A 161 0.15 -15.01 18.12
N ALA A 162 -0.36 -16.23 18.04
CA ALA A 162 0.41 -17.38 17.54
C ALA A 162 0.81 -17.21 16.06
N TYR A 163 -0.10 -16.72 15.21
CA TYR A 163 0.17 -16.41 13.80
C TYR A 163 1.24 -15.31 13.67
N SER A 164 1.10 -14.23 14.44
CA SER A 164 2.10 -13.16 14.52
C SER A 164 3.49 -13.71 14.81
N ALA A 165 3.62 -14.50 15.88
CA ALA A 165 4.89 -15.07 16.32
C ALA A 165 5.51 -16.01 15.26
N ALA A 166 4.71 -16.89 14.65
CA ALA A 166 5.17 -17.84 13.65
C ALA A 166 5.60 -17.14 12.35
N LEU A 167 4.77 -16.25 11.81
CA LEU A 167 5.05 -15.57 10.54
C LEU A 167 6.18 -14.54 10.67
N ALA A 168 6.42 -13.99 11.86
CA ALA A 168 7.55 -13.11 12.12
C ALA A 168 8.92 -13.80 11.94
N GLN A 169 8.99 -15.13 12.00
CA GLN A 169 10.22 -15.91 11.76
C GLN A 169 10.53 -16.11 10.27
N ILE A 170 9.58 -15.81 9.38
CA ILE A 170 9.74 -16.02 7.94
C ILE A 170 10.15 -14.69 7.29
N LEU A 171 11.44 -14.56 7.01
CA LEU A 171 11.99 -13.37 6.36
C LEU A 171 11.93 -13.48 4.83
N GLN A 172 11.36 -12.46 4.22
CA GLN A 172 11.38 -12.18 2.80
C GLN A 172 12.73 -11.55 2.41
N GLY A 173 13.48 -12.21 1.52
CA GLY A 173 14.76 -11.70 0.99
C GLY A 173 15.83 -11.42 2.05
N ALA A 174 15.89 -12.24 3.11
CA ALA A 174 16.81 -12.14 4.25
C ALA A 174 16.68 -10.88 5.14
N LYS A 175 15.72 -9.97 4.88
CA LYS A 175 15.68 -8.66 5.58
C LYS A 175 14.29 -8.14 5.98
N ARG A 176 13.19 -8.65 5.38
CA ARG A 176 11.83 -8.08 5.61
C ARG A 176 10.88 -9.13 6.15
N GLN A 177 10.10 -8.81 7.19
CA GLN A 177 8.99 -9.66 7.62
C GLN A 177 7.82 -9.54 6.64
N GLY A 178 7.13 -10.66 6.38
CA GLY A 178 5.92 -10.62 5.55
C GLY A 178 4.79 -9.82 6.23
N ALA A 179 4.01 -9.11 5.42
CA ALA A 179 2.93 -8.25 5.90
C ALA A 179 1.62 -9.04 6.01
N ASN A 180 0.87 -8.78 7.07
CA ASN A 180 -0.43 -9.39 7.31
C ASN A 180 -1.52 -8.37 7.61
N ILE A 181 -2.78 -8.78 7.46
CA ILE A 181 -3.92 -8.10 8.08
C ILE A 181 -4.82 -9.11 8.79
N ALA A 182 -5.35 -8.73 9.94
CA ALA A 182 -6.36 -9.47 10.67
C ALA A 182 -7.62 -8.63 10.80
N ILE A 183 -8.77 -9.25 10.54
CA ILE A 183 -10.09 -8.68 10.76
C ILE A 183 -10.84 -9.49 11.80
N VAL A 184 -11.51 -8.79 12.72
CA VAL A 184 -12.52 -9.35 13.63
C VAL A 184 -13.76 -8.48 13.55
N ASN A 185 -14.93 -9.10 13.41
CA ASN A 185 -16.21 -8.41 13.21
C ASN A 185 -16.71 -7.82 14.54
N ALA A 186 -17.40 -6.68 14.45
CA ALA A 186 -17.87 -5.92 15.60
C ALA A 186 -18.91 -6.66 16.47
N ASP A 187 -19.51 -7.73 15.97
CA ASP A 187 -20.41 -8.61 16.72
C ASP A 187 -19.70 -9.83 17.34
N HIS A 188 -18.38 -9.97 17.18
CA HIS A 188 -17.64 -11.04 17.83
C HIS A 188 -17.51 -10.79 19.36
N PRO A 189 -17.65 -11.80 20.25
CA PRO A 189 -17.58 -11.58 21.69
C PRO A 189 -16.22 -11.07 22.18
N ASP A 190 -15.13 -11.49 21.54
CA ASP A 190 -13.76 -11.08 21.86
C ASP A 190 -13.33 -9.76 21.17
N ILE A 191 -14.30 -8.99 20.66
CA ILE A 191 -13.99 -7.74 19.93
C ILE A 191 -13.24 -6.72 20.79
N VAL A 192 -13.53 -6.68 22.09
CA VAL A 192 -12.85 -5.74 23.03
C VAL A 192 -11.36 -6.06 23.10
N ASP A 193 -11.01 -7.33 23.32
CA ASP A 193 -9.62 -7.78 23.40
C ASP A 193 -8.87 -7.56 22.07
N PHE A 194 -9.59 -7.66 20.95
CA PHE A 194 -9.04 -7.36 19.63
C PHE A 194 -8.78 -5.86 19.40
N ILE A 195 -9.67 -4.97 19.86
CA ILE A 195 -9.49 -3.52 19.74
C ILE A 195 -8.27 -3.06 20.54
N THR A 196 -8.10 -3.57 21.77
CA THR A 196 -6.99 -3.21 22.67
C THR A 196 -5.69 -3.96 22.37
N LEU A 197 -5.68 -4.83 21.36
CA LEU A 197 -4.59 -5.78 21.10
C LEU A 197 -3.23 -5.11 20.91
N LYS A 198 -3.23 -3.89 20.37
CA LYS A 198 -2.02 -3.12 20.04
C LYS A 198 -1.70 -2.03 21.08
N ASP A 199 -2.38 -1.99 22.21
CA ASP A 199 -2.07 -1.03 23.28
C ASP A 199 -0.72 -1.29 23.93
N GLN A 200 -0.35 -2.58 24.03
CA GLN A 200 0.95 -3.00 24.55
C GLN A 200 1.95 -3.10 23.40
N ASP A 201 3.05 -2.35 23.51
CA ASP A 201 4.01 -2.24 22.42
C ASP A 201 4.75 -3.57 22.18
N GLY A 202 4.45 -4.19 21.03
CA GLY A 202 5.29 -5.22 20.41
C GLY A 202 4.80 -6.66 20.43
N THR A 203 3.58 -6.94 20.90
CA THR A 203 3.01 -8.31 20.84
C THR A 203 2.66 -8.75 19.41
N ILE A 204 2.20 -7.83 18.55
CA ILE A 204 1.83 -8.09 17.15
C ILE A 204 2.30 -6.93 16.25
N LYS A 205 3.52 -7.07 15.72
CA LYS A 205 4.15 -6.05 14.87
C LYS A 205 3.87 -6.22 13.38
N ASN A 206 3.69 -7.46 12.93
CA ASN A 206 3.60 -7.83 11.51
C ASN A 206 2.16 -7.94 10.97
N PHE A 207 1.15 -7.47 11.72
CA PHE A 207 -0.25 -7.37 11.29
C PHE A 207 -0.74 -5.93 11.34
N ASN A 208 -1.41 -5.49 10.29
CA ASN A 208 -2.45 -4.46 10.38
C ASN A 208 -3.70 -5.09 11.01
N VAL A 209 -4.48 -4.32 11.77
CA VAL A 209 -5.73 -4.83 12.33
C VAL A 209 -6.90 -3.91 11.97
N SER A 210 -8.03 -4.50 11.59
CA SER A 210 -9.24 -3.76 11.25
C SER A 210 -10.47 -4.41 11.88
N VAL A 211 -11.41 -3.59 12.35
CA VAL A 211 -12.71 -4.09 12.78
C VAL A 211 -13.65 -4.18 11.59
N GLY A 212 -14.23 -5.36 11.38
CA GLY A 212 -15.29 -5.58 10.41
C GLY A 212 -16.61 -5.02 10.92
N VAL A 213 -17.15 -3.98 10.29
CA VAL A 213 -18.41 -3.34 10.67
C VAL A 213 -19.46 -3.49 9.59
N THR A 214 -20.71 -3.68 10.00
CA THR A 214 -21.88 -3.69 9.11
C THR A 214 -22.61 -2.34 9.16
N ASP A 215 -23.40 -2.04 8.13
CA ASP A 215 -24.32 -0.90 8.08
C ASP A 215 -25.28 -0.94 9.29
N ALA A 216 -25.72 -2.14 9.70
CA ALA A 216 -26.54 -2.33 10.90
C ALA A 216 -25.83 -1.87 12.18
N PHE A 217 -24.53 -2.16 12.33
CA PHE A 217 -23.73 -1.67 13.47
C PHE A 217 -23.62 -0.15 13.42
N MET A 218 -23.25 0.41 12.27
CA MET A 218 -23.07 1.85 12.11
C MET A 218 -24.38 2.62 12.36
N GLU A 219 -25.52 2.10 11.90
CA GLU A 219 -26.83 2.64 12.23
C GLU A 219 -27.14 2.58 13.72
N ALA A 220 -26.79 1.48 14.40
CA ALA A 220 -26.95 1.37 15.84
C ALA A 220 -26.10 2.40 16.59
N VAL A 221 -24.88 2.72 16.10
CA VAL A 221 -24.05 3.81 16.65
C VAL A 221 -24.77 5.16 16.53
N VAL A 222 -25.32 5.48 15.35
CA VAL A 222 -26.06 6.73 15.10
C VAL A 222 -27.28 6.84 16.01
N LYS A 223 -28.06 5.76 16.11
CA LYS A 223 -29.30 5.69 16.92
C LYS A 223 -29.05 5.51 18.42
N ASN A 224 -27.79 5.44 18.87
CA ASN A 224 -27.42 5.12 20.26
C ASN A 224 -28.07 3.80 20.76
N GLY A 225 -28.14 2.82 19.86
CA GLY A 225 -28.79 1.52 20.04
C GLY A 225 -27.96 0.51 20.82
N LYS A 226 -28.58 -0.64 21.06
CA LYS A 226 -27.94 -1.84 21.59
C LYS A 226 -27.33 -2.65 20.44
N TRP A 227 -26.23 -3.33 20.71
CA TRP A 227 -25.54 -4.22 19.77
C TRP A 227 -25.30 -5.59 20.43
N ALA A 228 -25.70 -6.66 19.76
CA ALA A 228 -25.55 -8.02 20.28
C ALA A 228 -24.23 -8.62 19.79
N LEU A 229 -23.36 -8.98 20.73
CA LEU A 229 -22.21 -9.84 20.47
C LEU A 229 -22.70 -11.28 20.40
N LYS A 230 -22.34 -12.02 19.35
CA LYS A 230 -22.88 -13.34 19.03
C LYS A 230 -21.77 -14.37 18.98
N ASN A 231 -21.98 -15.52 19.60
CA ASN A 231 -21.05 -16.64 19.48
C ASN A 231 -21.02 -17.13 18.01
N SER A 232 -19.85 -17.08 17.38
CA SER A 232 -19.65 -17.41 15.96
C SER A 232 -19.98 -18.86 15.60
N ARG A 233 -19.98 -19.78 16.57
CA ARG A 233 -20.28 -21.21 16.36
C ARG A 233 -21.78 -21.52 16.26
N ASN A 234 -22.62 -20.85 17.05
CA ASN A 234 -24.06 -21.16 17.15
C ASN A 234 -25.00 -19.96 16.95
N GLY A 235 -24.47 -18.75 16.84
CA GLY A 235 -25.23 -17.52 16.63
C GLY A 235 -25.97 -17.00 17.88
N GLU A 236 -25.82 -17.65 19.04
CA GLU A 236 -26.46 -17.23 20.28
C GLU A 236 -25.88 -15.90 20.76
N VAL A 237 -26.72 -15.05 21.35
CA VAL A 237 -26.31 -13.78 21.94
C VAL A 237 -25.44 -14.06 23.17
N TRP A 238 -24.17 -13.71 23.09
CA TRP A 238 -23.20 -13.84 24.17
C TRP A 238 -23.36 -12.70 25.19
N ARG A 239 -23.46 -11.46 24.68
CA ARG A 239 -23.63 -10.24 25.48
C ARG A 239 -24.23 -9.14 24.62
N VAL A 240 -24.96 -8.21 25.24
CA VAL A 240 -25.43 -7.00 24.57
C VAL A 240 -24.68 -5.79 25.11
N VAL A 241 -24.12 -4.96 24.22
CA VAL A 241 -23.37 -3.74 24.53
C VAL A 241 -24.07 -2.51 23.92
N ARG A 242 -23.66 -1.29 24.29
CA ARG A 242 -24.06 -0.08 23.56
C ARG A 242 -23.19 0.07 22.32
N ALA A 243 -23.80 0.22 21.16
CA ALA A 243 -23.06 0.35 19.89
C ALA A 243 -22.11 1.56 19.92
N ARG A 244 -22.55 2.67 20.50
CA ARG A 244 -21.75 3.90 20.62
C ARG A 244 -20.53 3.74 21.51
N GLU A 245 -20.63 3.02 22.63
CA GLU A 245 -19.49 2.76 23.52
C GLU A 245 -18.44 1.89 22.82
N LEU A 246 -18.87 0.85 22.10
CA LEU A 246 -17.95 0.02 21.31
C LEU A 246 -17.27 0.83 20.19
N PHE A 247 -18.03 1.67 19.48
CA PHE A 247 -17.47 2.54 18.45
C PHE A 247 -16.51 3.58 19.02
N GLN A 248 -16.82 4.15 20.18
CA GLN A 248 -15.94 5.08 20.88
C GLN A 248 -14.60 4.41 21.20
N MET A 249 -14.63 3.20 21.78
CA MET A 249 -13.42 2.42 22.05
C MET A 249 -12.60 2.21 20.78
N ILE A 250 -13.22 1.77 19.68
CA ILE A 250 -12.52 1.62 18.38
C ILE A 250 -11.78 2.90 17.99
N THR A 251 -12.43 4.06 18.11
CA THR A 251 -11.83 5.35 17.73
C THR A 251 -10.77 5.85 18.69
N GLU A 252 -10.88 5.57 19.99
CA GLU A 252 -9.88 5.91 21.00
C GLU A 252 -8.58 5.15 20.75
N HIS A 253 -8.67 3.85 20.50
CA HIS A 253 -7.49 3.02 20.22
C HIS A 253 -6.87 3.34 18.86
N ALA A 254 -7.69 3.61 17.83
CA ALA A 254 -7.20 4.09 16.54
C ALA A 254 -6.47 5.44 16.69
N TRP A 255 -7.03 6.38 17.46
CA TRP A 255 -6.38 7.66 17.76
C TRP A 255 -5.07 7.51 18.52
N ALA A 256 -5.01 6.54 19.44
CA ALA A 256 -3.86 6.27 20.28
C ALA A 256 -2.73 5.56 19.53
N THR A 257 -3.04 4.62 18.62
CA THR A 257 -2.05 3.70 18.04
C THR A 257 -2.00 3.69 16.51
N GLY A 258 -3.00 4.25 15.83
CA GLY A 258 -3.22 4.12 14.38
C GLY A 258 -4.05 2.89 13.97
N ASP A 259 -4.36 1.99 14.91
CA ASP A 259 -5.13 0.77 14.72
C ASP A 259 -6.22 0.65 15.83
N PRO A 260 -7.35 -0.03 15.58
CA PRO A 260 -7.70 -0.71 14.34
C PRO A 260 -8.28 0.23 13.27
N GLY A 261 -8.11 -0.12 12.00
CA GLY A 261 -8.91 0.45 10.91
C GLY A 261 -10.35 -0.07 10.93
N LEU A 262 -11.18 0.38 9.98
CA LEU A 262 -12.50 -0.20 9.72
C LEU A 262 -12.55 -0.87 8.34
N ALA A 263 -13.18 -2.04 8.27
CA ALA A 263 -13.60 -2.71 7.05
C ALA A 263 -15.14 -2.72 7.00
N PHE A 264 -15.75 -2.08 6.01
CA PHE A 264 -17.20 -1.97 5.87
C PHE A 264 -17.74 -3.20 5.15
N LEU A 265 -18.08 -4.25 5.90
CA LEU A 265 -18.34 -5.60 5.38
C LEU A 265 -19.46 -5.64 4.34
N ASP A 266 -20.55 -4.91 4.56
CA ASP A 266 -21.65 -4.87 3.60
C ASP A 266 -21.21 -4.24 2.28
N ARG A 267 -20.36 -3.20 2.32
CA ARG A 267 -19.77 -2.57 1.12
C ARG A 267 -18.77 -3.47 0.41
N LEU A 268 -18.03 -4.30 1.14
CA LEU A 268 -17.18 -5.31 0.53
C LEU A 268 -18.02 -6.37 -0.21
N GLN A 269 -19.09 -6.82 0.42
CA GLN A 269 -19.95 -7.88 -0.09
C GLN A 269 -20.88 -7.43 -1.23
N GLU A 270 -21.31 -6.17 -1.26
CA GLU A 270 -22.09 -5.57 -2.36
C GLU A 270 -21.40 -5.75 -3.72
N ASP A 271 -20.06 -5.68 -3.75
CA ASP A 271 -19.23 -5.85 -4.95
C ASP A 271 -18.59 -7.24 -5.05
N ASN A 272 -19.16 -8.25 -4.38
CA ASN A 272 -18.73 -9.64 -4.53
C ASN A 272 -19.22 -10.22 -5.87
N PRO A 273 -18.34 -10.49 -6.85
CA PRO A 273 -18.78 -10.96 -8.15
C PRO A 273 -19.22 -12.43 -8.13
N THR A 274 -18.81 -13.22 -7.13
CA THR A 274 -19.05 -14.67 -7.06
C THR A 274 -19.53 -15.08 -5.65
N PRO A 275 -20.68 -14.56 -5.19
CA PRO A 275 -21.15 -14.75 -3.82
C PRO A 275 -21.46 -16.21 -3.45
N SER A 276 -21.68 -17.09 -4.45
CA SER A 276 -21.86 -18.52 -4.21
C SER A 276 -20.58 -19.25 -3.76
N LEU A 277 -19.40 -18.64 -3.96
CA LEU A 277 -18.11 -19.21 -3.57
C LEU A 277 -17.68 -18.83 -2.15
N GLY A 278 -18.28 -17.79 -1.57
CA GLY A 278 -17.93 -17.30 -0.25
C GLY A 278 -18.27 -15.84 -0.05
N VAL A 279 -17.86 -15.31 1.10
CA VAL A 279 -18.11 -13.93 1.54
C VAL A 279 -16.80 -13.14 1.43
N LEU A 280 -16.90 -11.88 0.96
CA LEU A 280 -15.79 -10.94 0.99
C LEU A 280 -15.73 -10.24 2.36
N ASP A 281 -15.17 -10.95 3.35
CA ASP A 281 -15.04 -10.47 4.72
C ASP A 281 -13.58 -10.23 5.15
N ALA A 282 -12.63 -10.40 4.23
CA ALA A 282 -11.22 -10.12 4.43
C ALA A 282 -10.60 -9.36 3.25
N THR A 283 -9.48 -8.71 3.51
CA THR A 283 -8.70 -8.00 2.49
C THR A 283 -7.25 -8.47 2.51
N ASN A 284 -6.49 -8.13 1.50
CA ASN A 284 -5.04 -8.20 1.57
C ASN A 284 -4.47 -7.14 2.56
N PRO A 285 -3.16 -7.18 2.90
CA PRO A 285 -2.58 -6.37 3.98
C PRO A 285 -2.83 -4.85 3.94
N CYS A 286 -2.95 -4.23 2.76
CA CYS A 286 -3.17 -2.79 2.64
C CYS A 286 -4.65 -2.41 2.39
N GLY A 287 -5.57 -3.38 2.41
CA GLY A 287 -7.02 -3.13 2.34
C GLY A 287 -7.57 -2.82 0.95
N GLU A 288 -6.75 -2.80 -0.10
CA GLU A 288 -7.13 -2.36 -1.44
C GLU A 288 -7.76 -3.45 -2.30
N ILE A 289 -7.62 -4.73 -1.95
CA ILE A 289 -8.34 -5.82 -2.58
C ILE A 289 -9.02 -6.69 -1.52
N PRO A 290 -10.37 -6.63 -1.44
CA PRO A 290 -11.17 -7.67 -0.80
C PRO A 290 -11.08 -8.95 -1.62
N LEU A 291 -10.72 -10.05 -0.98
CA LEU A 291 -10.43 -11.32 -1.65
C LEU A 291 -11.23 -12.44 -1.00
N LEU A 292 -11.74 -13.36 -1.83
CA LEU A 292 -12.24 -14.63 -1.33
C LEU A 292 -11.07 -15.52 -0.86
N PRO A 293 -11.33 -16.56 -0.03
CA PRO A 293 -10.32 -17.55 0.33
C PRO A 293 -9.56 -18.09 -0.89
N TYR A 294 -8.24 -18.11 -0.78
CA TYR A 294 -7.29 -18.53 -1.82
C TYR A 294 -7.26 -17.65 -3.08
N GLU A 295 -7.96 -16.51 -3.14
CA GLU A 295 -7.72 -15.53 -4.22
C GLU A 295 -6.39 -14.78 -4.02
N SER A 296 -5.90 -14.19 -5.11
CA SER A 296 -4.65 -13.42 -5.13
C SER A 296 -4.78 -12.04 -5.76
N CYS A 297 -3.77 -11.23 -5.46
CA CYS A 297 -3.68 -9.81 -5.79
C CYS A 297 -2.61 -9.60 -6.90
N ASN A 298 -3.05 -9.40 -8.14
CA ASN A 298 -2.21 -9.08 -9.32
C ASN A 298 -2.35 -7.60 -9.69
N LEU A 299 -1.26 -6.84 -9.58
CA LEU A 299 -1.33 -5.38 -9.55
C LEU A 299 -0.45 -4.68 -10.59
N THR A 300 -1.01 -3.62 -11.16
CA THR A 300 -0.31 -2.64 -12.00
C THR A 300 -0.92 -1.26 -11.76
N SER A 301 -0.09 -0.21 -11.82
CA SER A 301 -0.54 1.16 -11.59
C SER A 301 -0.17 2.10 -12.72
N ILE A 302 -1.13 2.87 -13.19
CA ILE A 302 -0.98 3.90 -14.23
C ILE A 302 -0.37 5.16 -13.62
N CYS A 303 0.68 5.71 -14.22
CA CYS A 303 1.27 6.99 -13.80
C CYS A 303 0.45 8.14 -14.42
N LEU A 304 -0.47 8.70 -13.66
CA LEU A 304 -1.41 9.71 -14.17
C LEU A 304 -0.70 10.92 -14.76
N GLN A 305 0.29 11.48 -14.04
CA GLN A 305 1.03 12.67 -14.48
C GLN A 305 1.68 12.52 -15.88
N ASN A 306 1.99 11.30 -16.30
CA ASN A 306 2.62 11.02 -17.58
C ASN A 306 1.61 10.95 -18.75
N HIS A 307 0.32 11.14 -18.49
CA HIS A 307 -0.76 11.23 -19.48
C HIS A 307 -1.28 12.67 -19.62
N LEU A 308 -0.38 13.65 -19.43
CA LEU A 308 -0.66 15.06 -19.67
C LEU A 308 0.00 15.50 -20.97
N LYS A 309 -0.70 16.34 -21.73
CA LYS A 309 -0.18 17.01 -22.92
C LYS A 309 -0.14 18.52 -22.69
N ILE A 310 0.88 19.14 -23.26
CA ILE A 310 1.11 20.57 -23.16
C ILE A 310 0.83 21.18 -24.54
N SER A 311 -0.14 22.09 -24.62
CA SER A 311 -0.39 22.88 -25.83
C SER A 311 0.06 24.33 -25.61
N SER A 312 0.87 24.86 -26.51
CA SER A 312 1.19 26.28 -26.58
C SER A 312 0.25 26.98 -27.57
N THR A 313 -0.65 27.83 -27.07
CA THR A 313 -1.40 28.74 -27.93
C THR A 313 -0.58 30.00 -28.15
N SER A 314 0.08 30.09 -29.30
CA SER A 314 0.74 31.30 -29.78
C SER A 314 -0.29 32.21 -30.46
N SER A 315 -1.08 32.99 -29.71
CA SER A 315 -1.84 34.09 -30.31
C SER A 315 -1.00 35.37 -30.29
N LYS A 316 -1.02 36.15 -31.36
CA LYS A 316 -0.24 37.39 -31.52
C LYS A 316 -0.65 38.52 -30.54
N SER A 317 -1.66 38.31 -29.69
CA SER A 317 -2.25 39.35 -28.82
C SER A 317 -2.31 39.02 -27.32
N SER A 318 -1.80 37.86 -26.87
CA SER A 318 -1.71 37.54 -25.45
C SER A 318 -0.44 36.75 -25.13
N LYS A 319 0.30 37.13 -24.07
CA LYS A 319 1.45 36.38 -23.53
C LYS A 319 1.06 34.89 -23.46
N GLY A 320 1.77 34.05 -24.22
CA GLY A 320 1.38 32.65 -24.44
C GLY A 320 1.07 31.92 -23.13
N SER A 321 -0.19 31.52 -22.94
CA SER A 321 -0.60 30.65 -21.86
C SER A 321 -0.34 29.21 -22.28
N THR A 322 0.62 28.56 -21.63
CA THR A 322 0.81 27.10 -21.75
C THR A 322 -0.36 26.41 -21.07
N LYS A 323 -1.20 25.71 -21.83
CA LYS A 323 -2.32 24.94 -21.29
C LYS A 323 -1.89 23.47 -21.13
N CYS A 324 -1.94 22.98 -19.90
CA CYS A 324 -1.73 21.57 -19.55
C CYS A 324 -3.10 20.89 -19.46
N GLU A 325 -3.28 19.77 -20.16
CA GLU A 325 -4.53 19.01 -20.11
C GLU A 325 -4.29 17.51 -20.19
N ILE A 326 -5.28 16.73 -19.78
CA ILE A 326 -5.21 15.26 -19.79
C ILE A 326 -5.33 14.74 -21.23
N ASP A 327 -4.40 13.88 -21.60
CA ASP A 327 -4.45 13.09 -22.83
C ASP A 327 -5.28 11.82 -22.60
N TRP A 328 -6.59 11.94 -22.84
CA TRP A 328 -7.56 10.86 -22.64
C TRP A 328 -7.35 9.69 -23.59
N GLU A 329 -6.87 9.94 -24.81
CA GLU A 329 -6.62 8.90 -25.81
C GLU A 329 -5.41 8.05 -25.40
N ASP A 330 -4.33 8.70 -24.97
CA ASP A 330 -3.15 8.01 -24.46
C ASP A 330 -3.48 7.21 -23.18
N LEU A 331 -4.27 7.79 -22.27
CA LEU A 331 -4.73 7.10 -21.06
C LEU A 331 -5.58 5.87 -21.38
N GLU A 332 -6.49 5.95 -22.36
CA GLU A 332 -7.29 4.80 -22.80
C GLU A 332 -6.42 3.64 -23.31
N GLN A 333 -5.42 3.95 -24.14
CA GLN A 333 -4.50 2.94 -24.67
C GLN A 333 -3.72 2.26 -23.54
N THR A 334 -3.23 3.04 -22.58
CA THR A 334 -2.55 2.52 -21.39
C THR A 334 -3.47 1.62 -20.56
N VAL A 335 -4.73 2.02 -20.32
CA VAL A 335 -5.71 1.21 -19.57
C VAL A 335 -5.93 -0.15 -20.26
N LYS A 336 -6.20 -0.15 -21.58
CA LYS A 336 -6.48 -1.38 -22.33
C LYS A 336 -5.29 -2.35 -22.31
N LEU A 337 -4.08 -1.84 -22.52
CA LEU A 337 -2.86 -2.66 -22.46
C LEU A 337 -2.58 -3.16 -21.04
N ALA A 338 -2.81 -2.34 -20.01
CA ALA A 338 -2.59 -2.75 -18.63
C ALA A 338 -3.56 -3.86 -18.18
N VAL A 339 -4.82 -3.84 -18.61
CA VAL A 339 -5.76 -4.95 -18.36
C VAL A 339 -5.28 -6.25 -19.01
N ARG A 340 -4.82 -6.18 -20.28
CA ARG A 340 -4.27 -7.36 -20.96
C ARG A 340 -2.99 -7.88 -20.29
N PHE A 341 -2.09 -6.99 -19.89
CA PHE A 341 -0.89 -7.33 -19.13
C PHE A 341 -1.23 -8.06 -17.82
N LEU A 342 -2.27 -7.62 -17.11
CA LEU A 342 -2.71 -8.25 -15.86
C LEU A 342 -3.40 -9.61 -16.09
N ASP A 343 -4.17 -9.78 -17.17
CA ASP A 343 -4.73 -11.08 -17.54
C ASP A 343 -3.63 -12.07 -17.98
N ASP A 344 -2.62 -11.58 -18.70
CA ASP A 344 -1.43 -12.36 -19.08
C ASP A 344 -0.63 -12.78 -17.84
N MET A 345 -0.49 -11.87 -16.87
CA MET A 345 0.18 -12.15 -15.60
C MET A 345 -0.45 -13.33 -14.88
N ILE A 346 -1.78 -13.51 -14.91
CA ILE A 346 -2.47 -14.69 -14.35
C ILE A 346 -2.00 -15.98 -15.04
N GLU A 347 -1.79 -15.96 -16.35
CA GLU A 347 -1.42 -17.16 -17.10
C GLU A 347 -0.01 -17.64 -16.81
N VAL A 348 0.94 -16.71 -16.69
CA VAL A 348 2.38 -17.00 -16.53
C VAL A 348 2.83 -17.03 -15.06
N ASN A 349 1.91 -16.81 -14.12
CA ASN A 349 2.17 -16.87 -12.69
C ASN A 349 2.44 -18.31 -12.21
N THR A 350 3.43 -18.47 -11.34
CA THR A 350 3.59 -19.68 -10.52
C THR A 350 2.86 -19.49 -9.19
N TYR A 351 1.92 -20.37 -8.90
CA TYR A 351 1.15 -20.32 -7.65
C TYR A 351 1.80 -21.18 -6.57
N ALA A 352 1.94 -20.63 -5.36
CA ALA A 352 2.55 -21.33 -4.24
C ALA A 352 1.70 -22.51 -3.72
N LEU A 353 0.37 -22.41 -3.87
CA LEU A 353 -0.59 -23.42 -3.45
C LEU A 353 -1.52 -23.76 -4.63
N PRO A 354 -1.84 -25.04 -4.87
CA PRO A 354 -2.79 -25.45 -5.92
C PRO A 354 -4.17 -24.80 -5.78
N GLU A 355 -4.65 -24.61 -4.54
CA GLU A 355 -5.94 -23.97 -4.26
C GLU A 355 -5.97 -22.51 -4.78
N ILE A 356 -4.83 -21.82 -4.74
CA ILE A 356 -4.71 -20.47 -5.28
C ILE A 356 -4.77 -20.49 -6.81
N GLU A 357 -4.06 -21.41 -7.48
CA GLU A 357 -4.17 -21.53 -8.94
C GLU A 357 -5.62 -21.82 -9.36
N GLN A 358 -6.29 -22.71 -8.63
CA GLN A 358 -7.66 -23.10 -8.90
C GLN A 358 -8.61 -21.90 -8.76
N MET A 359 -8.52 -21.14 -7.67
CA MET A 359 -9.38 -19.98 -7.44
C MET A 359 -9.08 -18.83 -8.41
N VAL A 360 -7.80 -18.56 -8.69
CA VAL A 360 -7.38 -17.39 -9.48
C VAL A 360 -7.42 -17.67 -10.97
N LYS A 361 -6.58 -18.60 -11.47
CA LYS A 361 -6.39 -18.83 -12.90
C LYS A 361 -7.55 -19.63 -13.50
N ARG A 362 -8.01 -20.65 -12.78
CA ARG A 362 -9.09 -21.56 -13.20
C ARG A 362 -10.47 -21.15 -12.70
N GLY A 363 -10.58 -19.99 -12.04
CA GLY A 363 -11.82 -19.51 -11.43
C GLY A 363 -12.14 -18.05 -11.77
N ASN A 364 -11.83 -17.15 -10.85
CA ASN A 364 -12.35 -15.78 -10.82
C ASN A 364 -11.55 -14.78 -11.68
N ARG A 365 -10.25 -15.03 -11.87
CA ARG A 365 -9.34 -14.17 -12.67
C ARG A 365 -9.37 -12.69 -12.27
N ARG A 366 -9.51 -12.41 -10.97
CA ARG A 366 -9.48 -11.06 -10.40
C ARG A 366 -8.15 -10.35 -10.73
N ILE A 367 -8.23 -9.08 -11.13
CA ILE A 367 -7.05 -8.22 -11.35
C ILE A 367 -7.21 -6.89 -10.60
N GLY A 368 -6.09 -6.19 -10.42
CA GLY A 368 -6.05 -4.87 -9.79
C GLY A 368 -5.31 -3.84 -10.64
N LEU A 369 -6.04 -3.15 -11.51
CA LEU A 369 -5.56 -1.97 -12.20
C LEU A 369 -5.80 -0.72 -11.34
N GLY A 370 -4.71 -0.08 -10.91
CA GLY A 370 -4.77 1.16 -10.15
C GLY A 370 -4.04 2.32 -10.80
N VAL A 371 -3.79 3.36 -10.01
CA VAL A 371 -3.12 4.59 -10.44
C VAL A 371 -2.07 5.00 -9.42
N MET A 372 -1.14 5.85 -9.86
CA MET A 372 -0.23 6.63 -9.03
C MET A 372 0.03 7.99 -9.69
N GLY A 373 0.69 8.89 -8.97
CA GLY A 373 1.01 10.24 -9.47
C GLY A 373 -0.19 11.19 -9.46
N PHE A 374 -1.25 10.93 -8.68
CA PHE A 374 -2.44 11.77 -8.67
C PHE A 374 -2.14 13.19 -8.13
N ALA A 375 -1.42 13.32 -7.01
CA ALA A 375 -1.09 14.62 -6.46
C ALA A 375 -0.20 15.44 -7.40
N HIS A 376 0.74 14.81 -8.09
CA HIS A 376 1.57 15.46 -9.09
C HIS A 376 0.81 15.85 -10.35
N MET A 377 -0.17 15.04 -10.78
CA MET A 377 -1.10 15.45 -11.84
C MET A 377 -1.86 16.72 -11.41
N LEU A 378 -2.36 16.77 -10.17
CA LEU A 378 -3.03 17.96 -9.65
C LEU A 378 -2.10 19.17 -9.62
N TYR A 379 -0.84 19.00 -9.20
CA TYR A 379 0.16 20.08 -9.25
C TYR A 379 0.37 20.62 -10.66
N LEU A 380 0.53 19.74 -11.64
CA LEU A 380 0.75 20.10 -13.04
C LEU A 380 -0.49 20.75 -13.70
N LEU A 381 -1.68 20.43 -13.21
CA LEU A 381 -2.94 21.05 -13.64
C LEU A 381 -3.26 22.34 -12.86
N GLY A 382 -2.53 22.64 -11.79
CA GLY A 382 -2.76 23.80 -10.93
C GLY A 382 -3.99 23.66 -10.02
N ILE A 383 -4.37 22.44 -9.66
CA ILE A 383 -5.56 22.13 -8.85
C ILE A 383 -5.12 21.80 -7.41
N PRO A 384 -5.61 22.51 -6.38
CA PRO A 384 -5.37 22.16 -4.98
C PRO A 384 -5.97 20.79 -4.64
N TYR A 385 -5.25 19.96 -3.87
CA TYR A 385 -5.73 18.63 -3.49
C TYR A 385 -7.01 18.67 -2.64
N ASP A 386 -7.09 19.63 -1.72
CA ASP A 386 -8.20 19.86 -0.80
C ASP A 386 -9.30 20.74 -1.41
N SER A 387 -9.71 20.41 -2.64
CA SER A 387 -10.71 21.17 -3.39
C SER A 387 -11.83 20.29 -3.99
N VAL A 388 -12.99 20.91 -4.20
CA VAL A 388 -14.10 20.28 -4.94
C VAL A 388 -13.70 19.92 -6.37
N GLU A 389 -12.80 20.71 -6.97
CA GLU A 389 -12.28 20.44 -8.31
C GLU A 389 -11.45 19.14 -8.35
N ALA A 390 -10.56 18.93 -7.37
CA ALA A 390 -9.82 17.67 -7.24
C ALA A 390 -10.74 16.46 -7.03
N VAL A 391 -11.80 16.61 -6.20
CA VAL A 391 -12.81 15.56 -6.00
C VAL A 391 -13.55 15.23 -7.31
N ARG A 392 -13.96 16.23 -8.08
CA ARG A 392 -14.62 16.02 -9.38
C ARG A 392 -13.68 15.38 -10.39
N LEU A 393 -12.40 15.77 -10.39
CA LEU A 393 -11.41 15.17 -11.28
C LEU A 393 -11.13 13.71 -10.91
N ALA A 394 -10.99 13.41 -9.62
CA ALA A 394 -10.87 12.04 -9.11
C ALA A 394 -12.02 11.16 -9.61
N GLU A 395 -13.27 11.61 -9.47
CA GLU A 395 -14.43 10.87 -9.96
C GLU A 395 -14.44 10.71 -11.49
N ARG A 396 -14.03 11.75 -12.24
CA ARG A 396 -13.96 11.69 -13.70
C ARG A 396 -12.90 10.69 -14.17
N LEU A 397 -11.72 10.69 -13.54
CA LEU A 397 -10.64 9.75 -13.84
C LEU A 397 -11.02 8.32 -13.49
N SER A 398 -11.54 8.08 -12.28
CA SER A 398 -11.93 6.75 -11.82
C SER A 398 -13.03 6.16 -12.72
N LYS A 399 -14.06 6.94 -13.06
CA LYS A 399 -15.11 6.55 -14.02
C LYS A 399 -14.56 6.19 -15.39
N PHE A 400 -13.65 7.01 -15.92
CA PHE A 400 -13.05 6.78 -17.23
C PHE A 400 -12.24 5.47 -17.24
N ILE A 401 -11.35 5.30 -16.25
CA ILE A 401 -10.49 4.12 -16.13
C ILE A 401 -11.35 2.85 -15.98
N ARG A 402 -12.35 2.87 -15.08
CA ARG A 402 -13.27 1.75 -14.89
C ARG A 402 -13.95 1.33 -16.18
N LYS A 403 -14.56 2.29 -16.89
CA LYS A 403 -15.24 2.02 -18.16
C LYS A 403 -14.29 1.43 -19.21
N LYS A 404 -13.08 1.99 -19.35
CA LYS A 404 -12.10 1.49 -20.32
C LYS A 404 -11.53 0.13 -19.93
N ALA A 405 -11.42 -0.17 -18.64
CA ALA A 405 -11.06 -1.49 -18.16
C ALA A 405 -12.15 -2.54 -18.45
N GLU A 406 -13.44 -2.17 -18.32
CA GLU A 406 -14.56 -3.04 -18.72
C GLU A 406 -14.54 -3.35 -20.21
N GLU A 407 -14.38 -2.33 -21.04
CA GLU A 407 -14.27 -2.49 -22.50
C GLU A 407 -13.12 -3.45 -22.85
N ALA A 408 -11.97 -3.32 -22.18
CA ALA A 408 -10.83 -4.20 -22.37
C ALA A 408 -11.11 -5.64 -21.93
N SER A 409 -11.71 -5.84 -20.75
CA SER A 409 -12.03 -7.19 -20.25
C SER A 409 -13.13 -7.88 -21.06
N LEU A 410 -14.10 -7.13 -21.60
CA LEU A 410 -15.10 -7.65 -22.54
C LEU A 410 -14.46 -8.05 -23.88
N ALA A 411 -13.51 -7.26 -24.37
CA ALA A 411 -12.75 -7.61 -25.58
C ALA A 411 -11.93 -8.89 -25.36
N LEU A 412 -11.24 -9.01 -24.22
CA LEU A 412 -10.54 -10.23 -23.85
C LEU A 412 -11.50 -11.40 -23.63
N GLY A 413 -12.70 -11.17 -23.10
CA GLY A 413 -13.69 -12.24 -22.91
C GLY A 413 -14.19 -12.80 -24.24
N LYS A 414 -14.27 -11.97 -25.29
CA LYS A 414 -14.53 -12.42 -26.67
C LYS A 414 -13.35 -13.16 -27.28
N GLU A 415 -12.11 -12.70 -27.04
CA GLU A 415 -10.89 -13.30 -27.59
C GLU A 415 -10.52 -14.62 -26.89
N ARG A 416 -10.65 -14.68 -25.56
CA ARG A 416 -10.06 -15.70 -24.68
C ARG A 416 -11.10 -16.55 -23.93
N GLY A 417 -12.38 -16.22 -24.08
CA GLY A 417 -13.46 -16.73 -23.25
C GLY A 417 -13.61 -15.95 -21.93
N PRO A 418 -14.81 -15.95 -21.33
CA PRO A 418 -15.04 -15.31 -20.03
C PRO A 418 -14.22 -16.00 -18.92
N PHE A 419 -14.17 -15.40 -17.72
CA PHE A 419 -13.57 -16.08 -16.57
C PHE A 419 -14.29 -17.40 -16.26
N PRO A 420 -13.60 -18.48 -15.87
CA PRO A 420 -14.22 -19.79 -15.66
C PRO A 420 -15.43 -19.84 -14.72
N HIS A 421 -15.44 -19.06 -13.63
CA HIS A 421 -16.59 -18.98 -12.72
C HIS A 421 -17.70 -18.04 -13.17
N PHE A 422 -17.74 -17.64 -14.45
CA PHE A 422 -18.72 -16.69 -14.97
C PHE A 422 -20.17 -17.14 -14.74
N ASP A 423 -20.49 -18.41 -14.96
CA ASP A 423 -21.88 -18.90 -14.89
C ASP A 423 -22.43 -19.02 -13.46
N ILE A 424 -21.57 -18.91 -12.45
CA ILE A 424 -21.95 -18.84 -11.02
C ILE A 424 -21.76 -17.44 -10.43
N SER A 425 -21.41 -16.46 -11.27
CA SER A 425 -21.19 -15.08 -10.87
C SER A 425 -22.46 -14.25 -10.98
N VAL A 426 -22.41 -13.02 -10.46
CA VAL A 426 -23.47 -12.00 -10.66
C VAL A 426 -23.66 -11.61 -12.13
N PHE A 427 -22.71 -11.97 -13.02
CA PHE A 427 -22.80 -11.71 -14.46
C PHE A 427 -23.45 -12.86 -15.23
N ALA A 428 -23.80 -13.98 -14.57
CA ALA A 428 -24.43 -15.12 -15.20
C ALA A 428 -25.67 -14.72 -16.02
N GLY A 429 -25.85 -15.32 -17.19
CA GLY A 429 -26.96 -14.99 -18.10
C GLY A 429 -26.89 -13.64 -18.82
N THR A 430 -25.96 -12.74 -18.47
CA THR A 430 -25.80 -11.45 -19.17
C THR A 430 -25.05 -11.60 -20.50
N SER A 431 -25.26 -10.68 -21.45
CA SER A 431 -24.46 -10.63 -22.71
C SER A 431 -23.03 -10.13 -22.50
N LYS A 432 -22.72 -9.57 -21.32
CA LYS A 432 -21.42 -8.99 -20.96
C LYS A 432 -20.48 -10.09 -20.46
N ARG A 433 -19.90 -10.85 -21.38
CA ARG A 433 -18.94 -11.94 -21.11
C ARG A 433 -17.56 -11.37 -20.75
N TYR A 434 -17.36 -10.97 -19.48
CA TYR A 434 -16.09 -10.44 -18.98
C TYR A 434 -15.01 -11.52 -18.85
N ARG A 435 -13.75 -11.16 -19.13
CA ARG A 435 -12.58 -12.03 -18.89
C ARG A 435 -12.17 -12.13 -17.42
N ASN A 436 -12.50 -11.12 -16.61
CA ASN A 436 -12.08 -10.98 -15.23
C ASN A 436 -13.29 -10.64 -14.35
N CYS A 437 -13.39 -11.20 -13.15
CA CYS A 437 -14.52 -10.95 -12.26
C CYS A 437 -14.54 -9.54 -11.65
N ALA A 438 -13.36 -8.92 -11.49
CA ALA A 438 -13.16 -7.54 -11.02
C ALA A 438 -11.82 -7.01 -11.55
N LEU A 439 -11.69 -5.68 -11.66
CA LEU A 439 -10.74 -5.04 -12.56
C LEU A 439 -9.84 -3.98 -11.92
N THR A 440 -10.36 -3.17 -11.01
CA THR A 440 -9.78 -1.88 -10.61
C THR A 440 -9.61 -1.78 -9.11
N MET A 441 -8.57 -1.08 -8.67
CA MET A 441 -8.22 -0.89 -7.26
C MET A 441 -7.35 0.35 -7.10
N ILE A 442 -7.09 0.82 -5.88
CA ILE A 442 -6.04 1.82 -5.64
C ILE A 442 -5.04 1.29 -4.61
N ALA A 443 -3.79 1.10 -5.05
CA ALA A 443 -2.71 0.56 -4.23
C ALA A 443 -1.91 1.68 -3.54
N PRO A 444 -1.14 1.30 -2.51
CA PRO A 444 -0.03 2.10 -2.00
C PRO A 444 0.93 2.66 -3.00
N THR A 445 1.40 1.79 -3.90
CA THR A 445 2.48 2.09 -4.83
C THR A 445 3.78 2.59 -4.19
N GLY A 446 4.00 2.37 -2.87
CA GLY A 446 5.10 2.98 -2.11
C GLY A 446 6.47 2.93 -2.79
N THR A 447 6.95 1.74 -3.20
CA THR A 447 8.23 1.62 -3.90
C THR A 447 8.15 1.94 -5.39
N ILE A 448 7.06 1.55 -6.08
CA ILE A 448 6.96 1.71 -7.53
C ILE A 448 6.75 3.18 -7.95
N SER A 449 6.15 4.01 -7.09
CA SER A 449 6.02 5.44 -7.32
C SER A 449 7.37 6.14 -7.24
N MET A 450 8.28 5.66 -6.37
CA MET A 450 9.68 6.13 -6.32
C MET A 450 10.44 5.78 -7.59
N VAL A 451 10.24 4.58 -8.14
CA VAL A 451 10.82 4.18 -9.44
C VAL A 451 10.35 5.10 -10.56
N ALA A 452 9.06 5.43 -10.59
CA ALA A 452 8.48 6.34 -11.58
C ALA A 452 8.68 7.83 -11.26
N ASN A 453 9.38 8.15 -10.16
CA ASN A 453 9.58 9.52 -9.66
C ASN A 453 8.27 10.33 -9.57
N CYS A 454 7.25 9.74 -8.93
CA CYS A 454 5.93 10.33 -8.79
C CYS A 454 5.32 10.11 -7.39
N SER A 455 4.24 10.85 -7.11
CA SER A 455 3.44 10.71 -5.88
C SER A 455 2.79 9.33 -5.80
N SER A 456 2.65 8.81 -4.58
CA SER A 456 2.16 7.45 -4.33
C SER A 456 0.64 7.38 -4.47
N GLY A 457 0.13 6.46 -5.29
CA GLY A 457 -1.29 6.16 -5.38
C GLY A 457 -2.14 7.40 -5.64
N ILE A 458 -3.13 7.59 -4.78
CA ILE A 458 -3.94 8.80 -4.69
C ILE A 458 -3.57 9.66 -3.47
N GLU A 459 -2.47 9.34 -2.78
CA GLU A 459 -1.98 10.08 -1.62
C GLU A 459 -1.52 11.49 -2.03
N PRO A 460 -1.75 12.51 -1.17
CA PRO A 460 -1.09 13.81 -1.37
C PRO A 460 0.43 13.68 -1.20
N VAL A 461 1.16 14.69 -1.66
CA VAL A 461 2.60 14.77 -1.41
C VAL A 461 2.82 14.96 0.08
N PHE A 462 3.63 14.08 0.66
CA PHE A 462 3.85 14.06 2.10
C PHE A 462 4.68 15.26 2.58
N SER A 463 5.78 15.55 1.88
CA SER A 463 6.61 16.74 2.09
C SER A 463 7.19 17.19 0.76
N LEU A 464 7.33 18.51 0.58
CA LEU A 464 7.98 19.08 -0.61
C LEU A 464 9.51 18.98 -0.55
N VAL A 465 10.08 18.94 0.66
CA VAL A 465 11.52 18.78 0.86
C VAL A 465 11.77 17.86 2.04
N THR A 466 12.68 16.89 1.87
CA THR A 466 13.06 15.93 2.91
C THR A 466 14.58 15.84 3.00
N ARG A 467 15.13 15.83 4.21
CA ARG A 467 16.55 15.53 4.43
C ARG A 467 16.77 14.01 4.41
N ARG A 468 17.72 13.56 3.61
CA ARG A 468 18.20 12.17 3.61
C ARG A 468 19.62 12.16 4.14
N ARG A 469 19.82 11.41 5.22
CA ARG A 469 21.15 11.02 5.68
C ARG A 469 21.50 9.70 5.02
N THR A 470 22.73 9.52 4.62
CA THR A 470 23.27 8.22 4.19
C THR A 470 24.34 7.76 5.14
N PHE A 471 24.30 6.47 5.47
CA PHE A 471 25.38 5.74 6.11
C PHE A 471 26.22 5.11 5.01
N PHE A 472 27.17 5.85 4.47
CA PHE A 472 28.19 5.33 3.55
C PHE A 472 29.56 5.54 4.19
N GLU A 473 30.08 4.54 4.90
CA GLU A 473 31.49 4.14 4.94
C GLU A 473 31.65 3.03 5.99
N ASP A 474 32.66 2.19 5.77
CA ASP A 474 33.16 1.12 6.64
C ASP A 474 33.76 1.69 7.95
N ASP A 475 33.00 2.51 8.68
CA ASP A 475 33.33 2.90 10.04
C ASP A 475 32.34 2.19 10.95
N ASP A 476 32.83 1.25 11.77
CA ASP A 476 32.06 0.47 12.76
C ASP A 476 31.28 1.36 13.77
N ALA A 477 31.41 2.68 13.66
CA ALA A 477 30.77 3.70 14.47
C ALA A 477 29.32 4.07 14.05
N ASN A 478 28.78 3.55 12.93
CA ASN A 478 27.39 3.78 12.51
C ASN A 478 26.96 5.27 12.46
N ARG A 479 27.88 6.16 12.05
CA ARG A 479 27.62 7.61 11.95
C ARG A 479 27.16 7.99 10.54
N PRO A 480 26.20 8.91 10.38
CA PRO A 480 25.77 9.37 9.06
C PRO A 480 26.92 10.12 8.37
N THR A 481 27.27 9.71 7.16
CA THR A 481 28.48 10.21 6.46
C THR A 481 28.19 11.29 5.42
N ARG A 482 26.94 11.38 4.93
CA ARG A 482 26.47 12.48 4.06
C ARG A 482 25.01 12.81 4.33
N GLU A 483 24.64 14.08 4.21
CA GLU A 483 23.26 14.56 4.22
C GLU A 483 22.97 15.26 2.89
N PHE A 484 21.85 14.94 2.25
CA PHE A 484 21.38 15.61 1.04
C PHE A 484 19.87 15.83 1.07
N LEU A 485 19.41 16.82 0.29
CA LEU A 485 17.99 17.17 0.18
C LEU A 485 17.35 16.41 -0.97
N ILE A 486 16.18 15.82 -0.69
CA ILE A 486 15.26 15.31 -1.71
C ILE A 486 14.14 16.33 -1.83
N VAL A 487 14.02 16.94 -3.02
CA VAL A 487 12.98 17.91 -3.34
C VAL A 487 11.91 17.22 -4.19
N ASP A 488 10.65 17.59 -3.98
CA ASP A 488 9.54 17.16 -4.82
C ASP A 488 9.78 17.57 -6.29
N PRO A 489 9.71 16.63 -7.25
CA PRO A 489 10.17 16.88 -8.61
C PRO A 489 9.31 17.91 -9.37
N VAL A 490 8.02 18.00 -9.07
CA VAL A 490 7.14 18.97 -9.74
C VAL A 490 7.35 20.35 -9.12
N PHE A 491 7.46 20.42 -7.80
CA PHE A 491 7.76 21.65 -7.07
C PHE A 491 9.11 22.25 -7.49
N GLU A 492 10.16 21.44 -7.58
CA GLU A 492 11.49 21.87 -8.01
C GLU A 492 11.46 22.51 -9.40
N VAL A 493 10.82 21.83 -10.37
CA VAL A 493 10.70 22.32 -11.74
C VAL A 493 9.90 23.62 -11.80
N GLU A 494 8.81 23.75 -11.05
CA GLU A 494 8.01 24.98 -11.02
C GLU A 494 8.75 26.13 -10.33
N LEU A 495 9.52 25.84 -9.27
CA LEU A 495 10.34 26.81 -8.57
C LEU A 495 11.49 27.33 -9.45
N LEU A 496 12.16 26.45 -10.21
CA LEU A 496 13.23 26.84 -11.14
C LEU A 496 12.74 27.72 -12.30
N LYS A 497 11.45 27.65 -12.66
CA LYS A 497 10.84 28.55 -13.66
C LYS A 497 10.54 29.95 -13.10
N LEU A 498 10.57 30.14 -11.78
CA LEU A 498 10.25 31.43 -11.19
C LEU A 498 11.36 32.46 -11.40
N LYS A 499 10.94 33.66 -11.78
CA LYS A 499 11.77 34.87 -11.69
C LYS A 499 11.54 35.49 -10.32
N VAL A 500 12.37 35.11 -9.34
CA VAL A 500 12.28 35.60 -7.96
C VAL A 500 12.64 37.09 -7.94
N LYS A 501 11.69 37.94 -7.52
CA LYS A 501 11.88 39.41 -7.47
C LYS A 501 11.81 39.97 -6.06
N SER A 502 10.97 39.42 -5.19
CA SER A 502 10.64 39.99 -3.88
C SER A 502 10.28 38.91 -2.85
N ALA A 503 10.87 37.71 -2.95
CA ALA A 503 10.60 36.66 -1.98
C ALA A 503 11.41 36.89 -0.69
N LYS A 504 10.85 36.50 0.46
CA LYS A 504 11.46 36.71 1.78
C LYS A 504 11.09 35.58 2.73
N CYS A 505 12.03 35.14 3.56
CA CYS A 505 11.75 34.20 4.65
C CYS A 505 11.24 35.00 5.86
N LYS A 506 10.05 34.67 6.36
CA LYS A 506 9.38 35.42 7.43
C LYS A 506 10.11 35.26 8.76
N THR A 507 10.54 34.05 9.09
CA THR A 507 11.20 33.73 10.36
C THR A 507 12.59 34.37 10.46
N THR A 508 13.41 34.25 9.42
CA THR A 508 14.78 34.81 9.43
C THR A 508 14.85 36.25 8.95
N ASN A 509 13.75 36.80 8.44
CA ASN A 509 13.67 38.13 7.83
C ASN A 509 14.61 38.30 6.61
N GLN A 510 15.11 37.20 6.03
CA GLN A 510 16.07 37.18 4.92
C GLN A 510 15.37 37.33 3.56
N ASN A 511 15.91 38.19 2.69
CA ASN A 511 15.47 38.27 1.29
C ASN A 511 15.97 37.06 0.50
N LEU A 512 15.07 36.40 -0.22
CA LEU A 512 15.35 35.22 -1.03
C LEU A 512 15.37 35.65 -2.50
N LYS A 513 16.52 35.49 -3.15
CA LYS A 513 16.80 35.96 -4.52
C LYS A 513 16.89 34.82 -5.53
N SER A 514 16.96 33.57 -5.05
CA SER A 514 17.12 32.38 -5.88
C SER A 514 16.19 31.25 -5.45
N ALA A 515 15.95 30.30 -6.36
CA ALA A 515 15.24 29.05 -6.07
C ALA A 515 15.92 28.27 -4.93
N ARG A 516 17.26 28.30 -4.86
CA ARG A 516 18.04 27.65 -3.81
C ARG A 516 17.76 28.21 -2.43
N GLU A 517 17.80 29.53 -2.26
CA GLU A 517 17.50 30.18 -0.97
C GLU A 517 16.04 29.94 -0.56
N ILE A 518 15.11 29.84 -1.52
CA ILE A 518 13.73 29.44 -1.26
C ILE A 518 13.69 28.01 -0.74
N LEU A 519 14.36 27.06 -1.40
CA LEU A 519 14.43 25.67 -0.93
C LEU A 519 15.04 25.56 0.47
N GLU A 520 16.06 26.35 0.78
CA GLU A 520 16.67 26.41 2.12
C GLU A 520 15.64 26.88 3.17
N CYS A 521 14.92 27.99 2.94
CA CYS A 521 13.86 28.44 3.85
C CYS A 521 12.71 27.42 3.95
N VAL A 522 12.26 26.81 2.84
CA VAL A 522 11.21 25.76 2.85
C VAL A 522 11.68 24.54 3.65
N THR A 523 12.97 24.19 3.54
CA THR A 523 13.55 23.08 4.30
C THR A 523 13.50 23.36 5.79
N GLU A 524 13.82 24.58 6.24
CA GLU A 524 13.96 24.90 7.67
C GLU A 524 12.67 25.36 8.34
N HIS A 525 11.73 25.93 7.58
CA HIS A 525 10.57 26.64 8.12
C HIS A 525 9.25 26.34 7.41
N GLY A 526 9.27 25.57 6.33
CA GLY A 526 8.07 25.27 5.52
C GLY A 526 7.77 26.33 4.45
N LEU A 527 6.84 25.98 3.54
CA LEU A 527 6.49 26.86 2.41
C LEU A 527 5.74 28.12 2.85
N GLU A 528 4.94 27.99 3.90
CA GLU A 528 4.18 29.07 4.53
C GLU A 528 5.05 30.21 5.10
N ASP A 529 6.33 29.93 5.39
CA ASP A 529 7.26 30.94 5.90
C ASP A 529 7.89 31.78 4.78
N VAL A 530 7.83 31.31 3.53
CA VAL A 530 8.25 32.08 2.37
C VAL A 530 7.15 33.04 1.97
N ILE A 531 7.40 34.35 2.03
CA ILE A 531 6.49 35.40 1.57
C ILE A 531 6.90 35.85 0.16
N GLY A 532 5.93 36.23 -0.69
CA GLY A 532 6.19 36.87 -1.97
C GLY A 532 6.30 35.92 -3.17
N LEU A 533 5.95 34.64 -3.00
CA LEU A 533 5.74 33.73 -4.14
C LEU A 533 4.37 33.98 -4.78
N PRO A 534 4.17 33.60 -6.05
CA PRO A 534 2.85 33.63 -6.67
C PRO A 534 1.85 32.77 -5.88
N GLU A 535 0.60 33.23 -5.78
CA GLU A 535 -0.45 32.58 -4.97
C GLU A 535 -0.62 31.07 -5.28
N LYS A 536 -0.39 30.67 -6.54
CA LYS A 536 -0.42 29.25 -6.95
C LYS A 536 0.49 28.36 -6.10
N PHE A 537 1.61 28.87 -5.60
CA PHE A 537 2.55 28.08 -4.83
C PHE A 537 1.93 27.59 -3.52
N TYR A 538 1.29 28.50 -2.79
CA TYR A 538 0.65 28.19 -1.51
C TYR A 538 -0.62 27.38 -1.67
N LYS A 539 -1.38 27.60 -2.75
CA LYS A 539 -2.64 26.87 -2.98
C LYS A 539 -2.45 25.47 -3.53
N VAL A 540 -1.47 25.27 -4.43
CA VAL A 540 -1.35 24.01 -5.17
C VAL A 540 -0.44 23.03 -4.45
N PHE A 541 0.70 23.48 -3.93
CA PHE A 541 1.70 22.60 -3.31
C PHE A 541 1.41 22.31 -1.84
N THR A 542 0.16 21.98 -1.52
CA THR A 542 -0.28 21.57 -0.19
C THR A 542 0.22 20.17 0.14
N THR A 543 0.77 19.99 1.33
CA THR A 543 1.27 18.69 1.79
C THR A 543 0.27 17.97 2.71
N THR A 544 0.53 16.69 2.99
CA THR A 544 -0.31 15.83 3.82
C THR A 544 -0.83 16.48 5.11
N TYR A 545 0.03 17.14 5.90
CA TYR A 545 -0.38 17.71 7.19
C TYR A 545 -1.08 19.07 7.08
N GLN A 546 -1.06 19.68 5.91
CA GLN A 546 -1.80 20.92 5.61
C GLN A 546 -3.24 20.61 5.16
N ILE A 547 -3.48 19.39 4.68
CA ILE A 547 -4.79 18.94 4.19
C ILE A 547 -5.66 18.48 5.36
N LYS A 548 -6.89 18.97 5.44
CA LYS A 548 -7.83 18.52 6.49
C LYS A 548 -8.24 17.06 6.29
N PRO A 549 -8.43 16.27 7.37
CA PRO A 549 -8.82 14.86 7.30
C PRO A 549 -10.03 14.56 6.40
N GLU A 550 -11.04 15.43 6.39
CA GLU A 550 -12.24 15.27 5.57
C GLU A 550 -11.96 15.23 4.06
N TRP A 551 -10.94 15.95 3.57
CA TRP A 551 -10.59 15.98 2.16
C TRP A 551 -9.93 14.67 1.71
N HIS A 552 -9.14 14.03 2.58
CA HIS A 552 -8.63 12.69 2.32
C HIS A 552 -9.77 11.71 2.09
N VAL A 553 -10.81 11.73 2.93
CA VAL A 553 -11.99 10.84 2.79
C VAL A 553 -12.79 11.17 1.53
N ARG A 554 -12.97 12.46 1.20
CA ARG A 554 -13.70 12.87 -0.02
C ARG A 554 -13.00 12.40 -1.29
N ILE A 555 -11.68 12.50 -1.36
CA ILE A 555 -10.91 11.97 -2.49
C ILE A 555 -10.99 10.44 -2.52
N GLN A 556 -10.86 9.76 -1.38
CA GLN A 556 -11.02 8.31 -1.29
C GLN A 556 -12.38 7.86 -1.84
N ALA A 557 -13.47 8.49 -1.40
CA ALA A 557 -14.83 8.17 -1.83
C ALA A 557 -15.04 8.43 -3.33
N ALA A 558 -14.49 9.53 -3.87
CA ALA A 558 -14.58 9.83 -5.30
C ALA A 558 -13.90 8.78 -6.18
N TRP A 559 -12.78 8.22 -5.72
CA TRP A 559 -12.16 7.05 -6.35
C TRP A 559 -13.01 5.80 -6.13
N GLN A 560 -13.36 5.46 -4.89
CA GLN A 560 -14.08 4.23 -4.52
C GLN A 560 -15.37 4.02 -5.31
N LYS A 561 -16.11 5.10 -5.62
CA LYS A 561 -17.37 5.04 -6.38
C LYS A 561 -17.28 4.29 -7.71
N TRP A 562 -16.11 4.26 -8.35
CA TRP A 562 -15.89 3.59 -9.63
C TRP A 562 -14.85 2.47 -9.54
N ILE A 563 -14.53 2.00 -8.33
CA ILE A 563 -13.56 0.94 -8.06
C ILE A 563 -14.30 -0.28 -7.51
N ASP A 564 -14.23 -1.40 -8.23
CA ASP A 564 -14.90 -2.67 -7.91
C ASP A 564 -14.16 -3.49 -6.84
N ASN A 565 -12.84 -3.38 -6.71
CA ASN A 565 -12.14 -3.80 -5.49
C ASN A 565 -12.20 -2.67 -4.44
N SER A 566 -11.10 -2.30 -3.78
CA SER A 566 -11.07 -1.28 -2.73
C SER A 566 -9.97 -0.24 -2.98
N VAL A 567 -9.88 0.74 -2.08
CA VAL A 567 -8.93 1.85 -2.11
C VAL A 567 -8.10 1.81 -0.84
N SER A 568 -6.79 1.63 -0.99
CA SER A 568 -5.83 1.93 0.08
C SER A 568 -5.66 3.44 0.18
N LYS A 569 -5.96 3.98 1.35
CA LYS A 569 -5.85 5.41 1.66
C LYS A 569 -5.60 5.61 3.15
N THR A 570 -4.59 6.40 3.48
CA THR A 570 -4.37 6.89 4.85
C THR A 570 -5.06 8.24 5.04
N VAL A 571 -5.93 8.36 6.04
CA VAL A 571 -6.40 9.66 6.50
C VAL A 571 -5.44 10.15 7.57
N ASN A 572 -4.62 11.14 7.21
CA ASN A 572 -3.62 11.69 8.11
C ASN A 572 -4.24 12.76 8.99
N PHE A 573 -3.83 12.79 10.25
CA PHE A 573 -4.25 13.75 11.25
C PHE A 573 -3.03 14.46 11.83
N PRO A 574 -3.15 15.77 12.13
CA PRO A 574 -2.12 16.47 12.88
C PRO A 574 -2.09 15.99 14.34
N HIS A 575 -0.99 16.26 15.04
CA HIS A 575 -0.77 15.77 16.41
C HIS A 575 -1.89 16.15 17.39
N MET A 576 -2.42 17.38 17.24
CA MET A 576 -3.48 17.94 18.08
C MET A 576 -4.90 17.46 17.72
N ALA A 577 -5.07 16.54 16.77
CA ALA A 577 -6.38 15.99 16.44
C ALA A 577 -6.99 15.28 17.66
N THR A 578 -8.31 15.32 17.77
CA THR A 578 -9.07 14.70 18.87
C THR A 578 -9.63 13.34 18.49
N VAL A 579 -10.11 12.56 19.46
CA VAL A 579 -10.83 11.30 19.22
C VAL A 579 -12.11 11.58 18.42
N GLU A 580 -12.80 12.68 18.71
CA GLU A 580 -13.99 13.11 17.99
C GLU A 580 -13.71 13.37 16.50
N ASP A 581 -12.51 13.83 16.15
CA ASP A 581 -12.13 14.01 14.74
C ASP A 581 -11.94 12.66 14.03
N VAL A 582 -11.43 11.64 14.73
CA VAL A 582 -11.37 10.26 14.21
C VAL A 582 -12.78 9.70 14.02
N GLN A 583 -13.68 9.89 15.00
CA GLN A 583 -15.09 9.48 14.89
C GLN A 583 -15.77 10.11 13.67
N LYS A 584 -15.57 11.42 13.44
CA LYS A 584 -16.12 12.12 12.27
C LYS A 584 -15.62 11.50 10.96
N VAL A 585 -14.33 11.17 10.87
CA VAL A 585 -13.74 10.55 9.67
C VAL A 585 -14.30 9.15 9.41
N TYR A 586 -14.41 8.30 10.43
CA TYR A 586 -15.01 6.97 10.29
C TYR A 586 -16.48 7.05 9.85
N MET A 587 -17.25 7.93 10.47
CA MET A 587 -18.64 8.18 10.06
C MET A 587 -18.75 8.76 8.65
N LEU A 588 -17.84 9.65 8.26
CA LEU A 588 -17.83 10.23 6.91
C LEU A 588 -17.48 9.18 5.85
N ALA A 589 -16.48 8.32 6.12
CA ALA A 589 -16.08 7.25 5.21
C ALA A 589 -17.24 6.27 4.97
N TRP A 590 -17.92 5.87 6.04
CA TRP A 590 -19.12 5.03 5.95
C TRP A 590 -20.23 5.70 5.12
N LYS A 591 -20.59 6.95 5.45
CA LYS A 591 -21.66 7.70 4.76
C LYS A 591 -21.37 7.95 3.28
N LEU A 592 -20.09 8.05 2.91
CA LEU A 592 -19.68 8.26 1.52
C LEU A 592 -19.46 6.95 0.74
N GLY A 593 -19.71 5.79 1.36
CA GLY A 593 -19.62 4.49 0.68
C GLY A 593 -18.18 4.00 0.47
N CYS A 594 -17.23 4.41 1.32
CA CYS A 594 -15.91 3.79 1.34
C CYS A 594 -16.02 2.32 1.75
N LYS A 595 -15.09 1.47 1.28
CA LYS A 595 -15.02 0.05 1.65
C LYS A 595 -14.18 -0.25 2.89
N GLY A 596 -13.28 0.65 3.23
CA GLY A 596 -12.55 0.66 4.49
C GLY A 596 -11.98 2.03 4.78
N VAL A 597 -11.41 2.22 5.96
CA VAL A 597 -10.70 3.44 6.34
C VAL A 597 -9.58 3.14 7.32
N THR A 598 -8.41 3.73 7.05
CA THR A 598 -7.23 3.68 7.89
C THR A 598 -6.83 5.10 8.24
N ILE A 599 -6.45 5.32 9.49
CA ILE A 599 -6.02 6.63 9.97
C ILE A 599 -4.58 6.58 10.44
N TYR A 600 -3.92 7.73 10.44
CA TYR A 600 -2.65 7.92 11.10
C TYR A 600 -2.66 9.31 11.73
N ARG A 601 -2.46 9.39 13.04
CA ARG A 601 -2.29 10.65 13.74
C ARG A 601 -0.83 10.88 14.02
N ASP A 602 -0.35 12.07 13.71
CA ASP A 602 1.03 12.43 14.00
C ASP A 602 1.34 12.25 15.50
N GLY A 603 2.38 11.46 15.81
CA GLY A 603 2.73 11.08 17.17
C GLY A 603 1.84 10.04 17.86
N SER A 604 0.98 9.30 17.14
CA SER A 604 0.29 8.12 17.70
C SER A 604 1.14 6.86 17.76
N LYS A 605 2.35 6.87 17.19
CA LYS A 605 3.28 5.73 17.23
C LYS A 605 4.56 6.15 17.94
N GLN A 606 5.05 5.30 18.86
CA GLN A 606 6.26 5.59 19.65
C GLN A 606 7.50 5.78 18.75
N ASP A 607 7.53 5.07 17.63
CA ASP A 607 8.54 5.22 16.58
C ASP A 607 8.09 6.29 15.57
N GLN A 608 8.18 7.56 15.98
CA GLN A 608 7.92 8.66 15.04
C GLN A 608 8.90 8.59 13.87
N VAL A 609 8.31 8.68 12.69
CA VAL A 609 8.89 8.23 11.44
C VAL A 609 9.70 9.36 10.75
N LEU A 610 9.64 10.58 11.28
CA LEU A 610 10.35 11.76 10.75
C LEU A 610 10.92 12.65 11.85
N ASN A 611 12.21 12.95 11.74
CA ASN A 611 12.67 14.30 11.96
C ASN A 611 12.20 15.12 10.75
N LEU A 612 11.07 15.82 10.87
CA LEU A 612 10.89 17.03 10.07
C LEU A 612 12.16 17.86 10.30
N ALA A 613 12.66 18.55 9.27
CA ALA A 613 13.80 19.45 9.46
C ALA A 613 13.56 20.50 10.59
N ASN A 614 12.30 20.66 11.00
CA ASN A 614 11.87 21.32 12.22
C ASN A 614 12.20 20.49 13.48
N GLY A 615 13.45 20.57 13.92
CA GLY A 615 13.87 20.09 15.24
C GLY A 615 13.29 20.95 16.36
N HIS A 616 12.08 20.64 16.84
CA HIS A 616 11.64 21.13 18.16
C HIS A 616 12.19 20.22 19.26
N LYS A 617 13.44 20.46 19.66
CA LYS A 617 13.94 20.03 20.97
C LYS A 617 13.24 20.89 22.04
N LYS A 618 12.28 20.32 22.78
CA LYS A 618 11.99 20.79 24.14
C LYS A 618 12.74 19.90 25.11
N SER A 619 13.75 20.49 25.76
CA SER A 619 14.47 19.89 26.87
C SER A 619 13.54 19.77 28.09
N THR A 620 13.21 18.55 28.48
CA THR A 620 12.78 18.24 29.84
C THR A 620 13.91 17.49 30.51
N SER A 621 14.67 18.22 31.32
CA SER A 621 15.64 17.70 32.26
C SER A 621 14.91 17.13 33.47
N GLU A 622 14.85 15.81 33.60
CA GLU A 622 14.65 15.18 34.91
C GLU A 622 15.68 14.05 35.05
N GLU A 623 16.57 14.23 36.02
CA GLU A 623 17.61 13.30 36.44
C GLU A 623 16.97 12.08 37.12
N SER A 624 17.15 10.89 36.56
CA SER A 624 16.92 9.65 37.28
C SER A 624 18.23 9.20 37.95
N VAL A 625 18.28 9.37 39.27
CA VAL A 625 19.33 8.91 40.16
C VAL A 625 19.45 7.38 40.08
N ASN A 626 20.66 6.91 39.74
CA ASN A 626 21.07 5.52 39.83
C ASN A 626 21.01 5.05 41.29
N ASN A 627 20.35 3.91 41.54
CA ASN A 627 20.70 3.05 42.66
C ASN A 627 20.78 1.61 42.16
N THR A 628 22.02 1.18 41.92
CA THR A 628 22.46 -0.20 41.83
C THR A 628 22.37 -0.86 43.20
N SER A 629 21.84 -2.08 43.25
CA SER A 629 22.18 -3.03 44.30
C SER A 629 22.32 -4.41 43.66
N GLU A 630 23.58 -4.82 43.57
CA GLU A 630 24.07 -6.15 43.24
C GLU A 630 23.52 -7.19 44.23
N VAL A 631 23.22 -8.38 43.73
CA VAL A 631 23.23 -9.60 44.55
C VAL A 631 24.14 -10.61 43.86
N ILE A 632 25.27 -10.85 44.51
CA ILE A 632 26.28 -11.85 44.19
C ILE A 632 25.79 -13.22 44.68
N GLY A 633 25.88 -14.24 43.83
CA GLY A 633 25.67 -15.64 44.18
C GLY A 633 26.62 -16.54 43.41
N THR A 634 27.61 -17.08 44.11
CA THR A 634 28.74 -17.92 43.65
C THR A 634 28.40 -19.42 43.60
N GLY A 635 29.04 -20.18 42.70
CA GLY A 635 29.20 -21.66 42.78
C GLY A 635 29.30 -22.36 41.41
N SER A 636 30.49 -22.46 40.81
CA SER A 636 31.38 -23.65 40.71
C SER A 636 31.02 -24.77 39.70
N SER A 637 31.83 -24.82 38.63
CA SER A 637 32.46 -25.96 37.91
C SER A 637 31.69 -27.28 37.61
N ASP A 638 31.56 -27.63 36.33
CA ASP A 638 32.33 -28.76 35.76
C ASP A 638 32.39 -28.75 34.21
N GLY A 639 33.45 -29.32 33.66
CA GLY A 639 33.87 -29.19 32.25
C GLY A 639 33.24 -30.19 31.27
N GLY A 640 33.22 -29.80 29.99
CA GLY A 640 32.84 -30.66 28.86
C GLY A 640 32.99 -29.95 27.52
N ILE A 641 34.09 -30.22 26.81
CA ILE A 641 34.43 -29.70 25.49
C ILE A 641 33.44 -30.24 24.45
N ARG A 642 32.70 -29.36 23.77
CA ARG A 642 32.13 -29.59 22.44
C ARG A 642 32.17 -28.30 21.61
N GLU A 643 32.82 -28.41 20.45
CA GLU A 643 32.90 -27.39 19.41
C GLU A 643 31.51 -26.87 19.04
N HIS A 644 31.29 -25.56 19.22
CA HIS A 644 30.15 -24.86 18.66
C HIS A 644 30.62 -23.87 17.60
N LEU A 645 30.11 -24.10 16.39
CA LEU A 645 29.99 -23.17 15.27
C LEU A 645 29.80 -21.72 15.79
N HIS A 646 30.77 -20.85 15.54
CA HIS A 646 30.60 -19.41 15.73
C HIS A 646 29.62 -18.89 14.67
N VAL A 647 28.32 -18.89 15.00
CA VAL A 647 27.36 -18.03 14.33
C VAL A 647 27.50 -16.65 14.97
N HIS A 648 28.10 -15.70 14.24
CA HIS A 648 27.96 -14.28 14.56
C HIS A 648 26.49 -13.90 14.40
N VAL A 649 25.72 -14.00 15.48
CA VAL A 649 24.45 -13.29 15.61
C VAL A 649 24.82 -11.83 15.82
N ALA A 650 24.77 -11.05 14.74
CA ALA A 650 24.85 -9.60 14.85
C ALA A 650 23.75 -9.13 15.80
N LYS A 651 24.15 -8.51 16.92
CA LYS A 651 23.23 -7.71 17.74
C LYS A 651 22.62 -6.65 16.82
N PRO A 652 21.29 -6.47 16.79
CA PRO A 652 20.72 -5.34 16.08
C PRO A 652 21.27 -4.08 16.74
N GLY A 653 22.04 -3.31 15.97
CA GLY A 653 22.49 -1.99 16.40
C GLY A 653 21.27 -1.18 16.81
N THR A 654 21.37 -0.51 17.95
CA THR A 654 20.40 0.47 18.43
C THR A 654 20.39 1.65 17.44
N GLY A 655 19.63 1.53 16.36
CA GLY A 655 19.45 2.61 15.39
C GLY A 655 18.67 3.77 16.00
N GLU A 656 19.01 5.00 15.61
CA GLU A 656 18.18 6.18 15.91
C GLU A 656 16.75 5.94 15.42
N LYS A 657 15.77 6.17 16.30
CA LYS A 657 14.33 5.94 16.03
C LYS A 657 13.85 6.86 14.89
N GLY A 658 13.01 6.34 14.00
CA GLY A 658 12.48 7.08 12.83
C GLY A 658 13.38 7.12 11.60
N VAL A 659 14.56 6.50 11.68
CA VAL A 659 15.55 6.47 10.61
C VAL A 659 15.49 5.12 9.89
N CYS A 660 15.52 5.14 8.56
CA CYS A 660 15.50 3.94 7.75
C CYS A 660 16.71 3.05 8.08
N PRO A 661 16.52 1.78 8.51
CA PRO A 661 17.62 0.90 8.88
C PRO A 661 18.49 0.51 7.69
N GLU A 662 17.99 0.73 6.47
CA GLU A 662 18.71 0.38 5.25
C GLU A 662 19.54 1.51 4.65
N CYS A 663 19.20 2.77 4.92
CA CYS A 663 19.85 3.87 4.22
C CYS A 663 19.96 5.18 5.00
N GLY A 664 19.42 5.27 6.21
CA GLY A 664 19.45 6.52 6.98
C GLY A 664 18.44 7.58 6.59
N GLY A 665 17.62 7.33 5.56
CA GLY A 665 16.57 8.24 5.14
C GLY A 665 15.42 8.31 6.14
N ALA A 666 14.64 9.39 6.08
CA ALA A 666 13.38 9.47 6.81
C ALA A 666 12.43 8.35 6.35
N MET A 667 11.75 7.74 7.32
CA MET A 667 10.66 6.84 7.05
C MET A 667 9.37 7.68 6.87
N MET A 668 8.28 7.13 6.34
CA MET A 668 6.96 7.79 6.32
C MET A 668 5.88 6.75 6.57
N PHE A 669 4.89 7.04 7.41
CA PHE A 669 3.77 6.12 7.59
C PHE A 669 2.75 6.30 6.47
N LYS A 670 2.50 5.23 5.72
CA LYS A 670 1.49 5.15 4.68
C LYS A 670 0.88 3.76 4.71
N GLU A 671 -0.44 3.69 4.87
CA GLU A 671 -1.27 2.51 4.60
C GLU A 671 -0.95 1.33 5.50
N GLY A 672 -0.81 1.62 6.80
CA GLY A 672 -0.46 0.62 7.81
C GLY A 672 1.05 0.33 7.88
N CYS A 673 1.86 0.85 6.95
CA CYS A 673 3.29 0.53 6.86
C CYS A 673 4.17 1.77 6.89
N ALA A 674 5.31 1.67 7.57
CA ALA A 674 6.36 2.68 7.51
C ALA A 674 7.24 2.43 6.28
N THR A 675 7.43 3.44 5.43
CA THR A 675 8.13 3.36 4.14
C THR A 675 9.17 4.46 3.99
N CYS A 676 10.41 4.10 3.65
CA CYS A 676 11.51 5.02 3.39
C CYS A 676 11.36 5.69 2.01
N SER A 677 11.36 7.02 1.98
CA SER A 677 11.41 7.81 0.73
C SER A 677 12.75 7.70 -0.01
N GLY A 678 13.81 7.22 0.64
CA GLY A 678 15.15 7.14 0.07
C GLY A 678 15.48 5.82 -0.63
N CYS A 679 15.09 4.68 -0.04
CA CYS A 679 15.42 3.35 -0.60
C CYS A 679 14.21 2.43 -0.77
N GLY A 680 13.00 2.89 -0.44
CA GLY A 680 11.77 2.10 -0.52
C GLY A 680 11.70 0.96 0.51
N TYR A 681 12.59 0.94 1.51
CA TYR A 681 12.46 0.02 2.64
C TYR A 681 11.10 0.26 3.27
N SER A 682 10.33 -0.81 3.43
CA SER A 682 9.06 -0.73 4.11
C SER A 682 8.91 -1.92 5.03
N TYR A 683 8.29 -1.64 6.16
CA TYR A 683 7.89 -2.64 7.13
C TYR A 683 6.50 -2.22 7.59
N CYS A 684 5.60 -3.20 7.70
CA CYS A 684 4.26 -2.94 8.20
C CYS A 684 4.38 -3.12 9.69
N THR A 685 4.26 -2.01 10.42
CA THR A 685 4.74 -1.93 11.79
C THR A 685 4.00 -0.95 12.66
N ASN A 686 3.99 -1.34 13.93
CA ASN A 686 4.78 -0.64 14.96
C ASN A 686 6.08 -1.40 15.23
#